data_AF-A0A927C4R2-F1
#
_entry.id   AF-A0A927C4R2-F1
#
_cell.length_a   1.000
_cell.length_b   1.000
_cell.length_c   1.000
_cell.angle_alpha   90.00
_cell.angle_beta   90.00
_cell.angle_gamma   90.00
#
_symmetry.space_group_name_H-M   'P 1'
#
loop_
_entity.id
_entity.type
_entity.pdbx_description
1 polymer ?
#
loop_
_entity_poly.entity_id
_entity_poly.type
_entity_poly.pdbx_seq_one_letter_code
_entity_poly.pdbx_strand_id
1 'polypeptide(L)'
;MRSISISLVLLSSVLSACGGSSSPSSSGGSGGGNTTPPAEISRYSMANGCYALQDAGSDTFISRDDGNGYRSGASTTLAAESFYMRPATLGKYLFYGRDGVFLTAAPGATTQSSEPSDDAIWTVDYSEVSKTFTITSDTTGEKLALGQDGALITSSTASPFDFKSTTNCSNFPEMPVDVAGATFKGNGVDQPIIGFADVHTHMGMSSEMSYAGNVGPSAGGVLYGEVFNRFGVSKALENCESFHGPNGIRDANNILETDPTGTHDTQGWPTFVDWPARNFLTHQVMYYKWVERAYLAGLRIMINHGTNIKALCEVGKTYSLTPDADCDDMSIATKQVQYLYEVQDYIDAQSGGPGKGWYRIVKSPEEAREVINEGKLAVVLGVEVAQVFDCGVTILPDGSEQRNCDTAQIDEEIQNLWDLGVRHVYPYHDINSSLGGTGIFSGDVINFLNFLDTGRFWETVDCRDYPEDEPVVRLPGAEMTTSIPGTGEDPLTALLLETTGGTLPLYPPGRQCNSRTVTDLGDYALRALMKRGMVIDIDHAAYHSKDIMLDIAEELTPSYPMASSHDAHGGLTSDQAVRMLEAGGTIYPYKGSGVKHTEFLEKLKFWREKAGVADTLLGLGYGADANGFGGHPGPRGGDSEPVEYPFTLFQGEEWGAQFANFSPVSVGLLTVQESGKFWHIDEVGMANYGLVADFVEEVRLEGGKEGLDALFNSAEGYVRMWERAYHHPSSDNAQ
;
A
#
# COMPACT_ATOMS: atom_id res chain seq x y z
N MET A 1 14.87 -59.62 26.57
CA MET A 1 15.69 -60.67 25.92
C MET A 1 16.19 -60.09 24.60
N ARG A 2 17.47 -59.84 24.30
CA ARG A 2 18.78 -59.98 24.96
C ARG A 2 19.62 -58.76 24.50
N SER A 3 20.17 -58.00 25.46
CA SER A 3 21.62 -57.71 25.65
C SER A 3 22.18 -56.61 24.73
N ILE A 4 22.40 -55.37 25.18
CA ILE A 4 23.47 -54.84 26.07
C ILE A 4 24.88 -55.03 25.48
N SER A 5 25.57 -53.91 25.21
CA SER A 5 26.95 -53.67 25.66
C SER A 5 27.33 -52.18 25.66
N ILE A 6 27.88 -51.77 26.80
CA ILE A 6 28.42 -50.46 27.21
C ILE A 6 29.95 -50.52 27.14
N SER A 7 30.61 -49.38 26.91
CA SER A 7 31.93 -48.90 27.45
C SER A 7 32.70 -48.14 26.35
N LEU A 8 32.83 -46.80 26.37
CA LEU A 8 33.78 -45.96 27.13
C LEU A 8 35.22 -46.52 27.21
N VAL A 9 36.21 -45.82 26.62
CA VAL A 9 37.18 -44.91 27.30
C VAL A 9 38.60 -44.81 26.65
N LEU A 10 39.01 -43.54 26.42
CA LEU A 10 40.33 -42.85 26.53
C LEU A 10 41.45 -42.89 25.44
N LEU A 11 41.82 -41.64 25.09
CA LEU A 11 43.14 -40.98 24.98
C LEU A 11 43.93 -40.93 23.64
N SER A 12 43.71 -39.80 22.94
CA SER A 12 44.65 -38.67 22.71
C SER A 12 45.88 -38.74 21.78
N SER A 13 45.91 -37.69 20.93
CA SER A 13 47.04 -36.83 20.49
C SER A 13 47.73 -37.21 19.15
N VAL A 14 48.07 -36.32 18.19
CA VAL A 14 48.27 -34.85 18.13
C VAL A 14 48.23 -34.33 16.63
N LEU A 15 47.96 -33.02 16.43
CA LEU A 15 48.25 -32.08 15.29
C LEU A 15 47.51 -32.25 13.94
N SER A 16 47.09 -31.23 13.16
CA SER A 16 46.86 -29.77 13.29
C SER A 16 46.23 -29.24 11.98
N ALA A 17 45.41 -28.18 12.11
CA ALA A 17 45.15 -27.05 11.19
C ALA A 17 44.14 -27.15 10.00
N CYS A 18 42.97 -26.52 10.24
CA CYS A 18 42.31 -25.38 9.54
C CYS A 18 42.01 -25.34 8.02
N GLY A 19 40.76 -24.94 7.72
CA GLY A 19 40.26 -24.40 6.44
C GLY A 19 38.91 -25.04 6.09
N GLY A 20 37.75 -24.41 6.22
CA GLY A 20 37.37 -23.06 5.80
C GLY A 20 36.29 -23.23 4.72
N SER A 21 35.02 -23.26 5.14
CA SER A 21 33.85 -23.41 4.29
C SER A 21 33.63 -22.17 3.43
N SER A 22 33.79 -22.33 2.12
CA SER A 22 33.55 -21.30 1.10
C SER A 22 32.16 -21.46 0.50
N SER A 23 31.39 -20.38 0.54
CA SER A 23 30.20 -20.11 -0.28
C SER A 23 30.51 -20.30 -1.79
N PRO A 24 29.52 -20.65 -2.62
CA PRO A 24 29.78 -21.01 -4.00
C PRO A 24 30.12 -19.75 -4.81
N SER A 25 31.38 -19.69 -5.26
CA SER A 25 31.83 -18.81 -6.33
C SER A 25 31.20 -19.23 -7.65
N SER A 26 30.56 -18.28 -8.32
CA SER A 26 30.24 -18.38 -9.75
C SER A 26 31.51 -18.61 -10.56
N SER A 27 31.52 -19.68 -11.37
CA SER A 27 32.53 -19.89 -12.41
C SER A 27 31.83 -20.20 -13.73
N GLY A 28 32.36 -19.58 -14.79
CA GLY A 28 31.65 -19.29 -16.02
C GLY A 28 31.42 -20.49 -16.96
N GLY A 29 30.27 -20.44 -17.62
CA GLY A 29 30.04 -21.09 -18.91
C GLY A 29 30.09 -20.02 -20.00
N SER A 30 30.94 -20.20 -21.00
CA SER A 30 31.10 -19.29 -22.13
C SER A 30 29.87 -19.29 -23.06
N GLY A 31 29.30 -18.13 -23.34
CA GLY A 31 28.34 -17.94 -24.42
C GLY A 31 27.87 -16.49 -24.55
N GLY A 32 28.25 -15.83 -25.66
CA GLY A 32 27.57 -14.66 -26.24
C GLY A 32 27.58 -13.37 -25.40
N GLY A 33 28.58 -12.51 -25.64
CA GLY A 33 28.70 -11.22 -24.98
C GLY A 33 27.57 -10.25 -25.31
N ASN A 34 26.92 -9.77 -24.25
CA ASN A 34 26.40 -8.41 -24.19
C ASN A 34 27.04 -7.79 -22.94
N THR A 35 28.17 -7.10 -23.11
CA THR A 35 28.82 -6.38 -22.01
C THR A 35 27.92 -5.19 -21.67
N THR A 36 27.06 -5.35 -20.67
CA THR A 36 26.43 -4.21 -20.00
C THR A 36 27.56 -3.25 -19.61
N PRO A 37 27.51 -1.96 -20.01
CA PRO A 37 28.48 -0.98 -19.54
C PRO A 37 28.57 -1.04 -18.02
N PRO A 38 29.75 -0.85 -17.41
CA PRO A 38 29.83 -0.63 -15.97
C PRO A 38 28.84 0.47 -15.59
N ALA A 39 28.06 0.27 -14.53
CA ALA A 39 27.16 1.30 -14.05
C ALA A 39 27.96 2.60 -13.83
N GLU A 40 27.50 3.71 -14.41
CA GLU A 40 28.14 5.00 -14.18
C GLU A 40 28.09 5.34 -12.69
N ILE A 41 29.24 5.73 -12.15
CA ILE A 41 29.35 6.16 -10.76
C ILE A 41 28.55 7.45 -10.63
N SER A 42 27.67 7.49 -9.65
CA SER A 42 26.87 8.66 -9.33
C SER A 42 26.68 8.79 -7.84
N ARG A 43 25.99 9.85 -7.41
CA ARG A 43 25.59 10.03 -6.02
C ARG A 43 24.70 8.90 -5.47
N TYR A 44 24.14 8.04 -6.32
CA TYR A 44 23.25 6.95 -5.92
C TYR A 44 23.97 5.59 -5.77
N SER A 45 25.24 5.51 -6.19
CA SER A 45 25.99 4.25 -6.31
C SER A 45 26.29 3.54 -4.99
N MET A 46 25.98 4.16 -3.85
CA MET A 46 26.25 3.61 -2.51
C MET A 46 25.02 2.94 -1.88
N ALA A 47 23.85 2.97 -2.53
CA ALA A 47 22.61 2.42 -1.97
C ALA A 47 22.79 0.97 -1.48
N ASN A 48 22.54 0.76 -0.19
CA ASN A 48 22.53 -0.55 0.47
C ASN A 48 23.86 -1.32 0.33
N GLY A 49 24.97 -0.61 0.09
CA GLY A 49 26.31 -1.20 -0.02
C GLY A 49 27.16 -1.00 1.23
N CYS A 50 28.25 -1.77 1.32
CA CYS A 50 29.21 -1.74 2.42
C CYS A 50 30.53 -1.07 1.99
N TYR A 51 30.88 0.04 2.62
CA TYR A 51 32.01 0.88 2.20
C TYR A 51 32.90 1.35 3.35
N ALA A 52 34.19 1.48 3.05
CA ALA A 52 35.13 2.28 3.83
C ALA A 52 35.28 3.65 3.15
N LEU A 53 35.23 4.72 3.95
CA LEU A 53 35.41 6.09 3.48
C LEU A 53 36.91 6.42 3.40
N GLN A 54 37.40 6.76 2.22
CA GLN A 54 38.80 7.12 1.95
C GLN A 54 38.92 8.62 1.73
N ASP A 55 39.90 9.27 2.37
CA ASP A 55 40.30 10.63 1.99
C ASP A 55 41.10 10.60 0.69
N ALA A 56 40.60 11.29 -0.34
CA ALA A 56 41.23 11.31 -1.65
C ALA A 56 42.54 12.12 -1.67
N GLY A 57 42.80 12.95 -0.65
CA GLY A 57 44.03 13.73 -0.54
C GLY A 57 45.23 12.92 -0.01
N SER A 58 44.99 12.01 0.95
CA SER A 58 46.05 11.24 1.63
C SER A 58 46.04 9.75 1.31
N ASP A 59 45.04 9.25 0.58
CA ASP A 59 44.78 7.83 0.34
C ASP A 59 44.56 6.99 1.61
N THR A 60 44.34 7.63 2.77
CA THR A 60 44.04 6.95 4.03
C THR A 60 42.54 6.84 4.27
N PHE A 61 42.14 5.90 5.13
CA PHE A 61 40.74 5.61 5.44
C PHE A 61 40.33 6.15 6.80
N ILE A 62 39.04 6.45 6.89
CA ILE A 62 38.39 6.85 8.14
C ILE A 62 38.21 5.62 9.03
N SER A 63 38.69 5.74 10.27
CA SER A 63 38.46 4.80 11.35
C SER A 63 37.89 5.53 12.56
N ARG A 64 37.34 4.79 13.52
CA ARG A 64 36.97 5.37 14.81
C ARG A 64 38.19 5.88 15.56
N ASP A 65 37.95 6.90 16.37
CA ASP A 65 38.85 7.40 17.40
C ASP A 65 38.36 6.95 18.78
N ASP A 66 39.27 6.91 19.77
CA ASP A 66 38.97 6.40 21.12
C ASP A 66 37.93 7.26 21.89
N GLY A 67 37.59 8.45 21.37
CA GLY A 67 36.66 9.42 21.97
C GLY A 67 35.27 9.52 21.33
N ASN A 68 34.76 8.44 20.71
CA ASN A 68 33.50 8.41 19.93
C ASN A 68 33.49 9.33 18.69
N GLY A 69 34.67 9.73 18.22
CA GLY A 69 34.85 10.47 16.97
C GLY A 69 35.33 9.57 15.83
N TYR A 70 35.61 10.18 14.69
CA TYR A 70 36.23 9.51 13.55
C TYR A 70 37.49 10.26 13.13
N ARG A 71 38.45 9.56 12.53
CA ARG A 71 39.69 10.15 12.06
C ARG A 71 40.23 9.42 10.85
N SER A 72 40.99 10.14 10.03
CA SER A 72 41.81 9.57 8.97
C SER A 72 43.09 8.97 9.56
N GLY A 73 43.49 7.80 9.05
CA GLY A 73 44.77 7.18 9.42
C GLY A 73 44.88 5.67 9.15
N ALA A 74 43.77 4.99 8.89
CA ALA A 74 43.80 3.58 8.51
C ALA A 74 44.41 3.41 7.10
N SER A 75 45.27 2.42 6.91
CA SER A 75 45.98 2.18 5.64
C SER A 75 45.28 1.18 4.71
N THR A 76 44.21 0.52 5.18
CA THR A 76 43.46 -0.49 4.42
C THR A 76 41.97 -0.39 4.72
N THR A 77 41.14 -0.88 3.80
CA THR A 77 39.68 -0.96 3.97
C THR A 77 39.25 -1.85 5.14
N LEU A 78 40.06 -2.85 5.51
CA LEU A 78 39.78 -3.75 6.64
C LEU A 78 40.11 -3.13 8.00
N ALA A 79 41.03 -2.15 8.04
CA ALA A 79 41.36 -1.40 9.25
C ALA A 79 40.45 -0.18 9.45
N ALA A 80 39.72 0.22 8.42
CA ALA A 80 38.78 1.33 8.43
C ALA A 80 37.52 1.02 9.23
N GLU A 81 36.68 2.03 9.46
CA GLU A 81 35.27 1.81 9.76
C GLU A 81 34.55 1.30 8.50
N SER A 82 33.70 0.29 8.68
CA SER A 82 32.77 -0.19 7.67
C SER A 82 31.43 0.50 7.87
N PHE A 83 30.98 1.25 6.86
CA PHE A 83 29.67 1.88 6.84
C PHE A 83 28.75 1.15 5.89
N TYR A 84 27.62 0.66 6.41
CA TYR A 84 26.48 0.32 5.60
C TYR A 84 25.78 1.62 5.17
N MET A 85 25.72 1.85 3.87
CA MET A 85 25.19 3.09 3.29
C MET A 85 23.69 2.93 3.03
N ARG A 86 22.88 3.15 4.07
CA ARG A 86 21.43 3.05 3.98
C ARG A 86 20.85 4.34 3.39
N PRO A 87 20.11 4.31 2.27
CA PRO A 87 19.42 5.50 1.77
C PRO A 87 18.33 5.96 2.74
N ALA A 88 18.37 7.24 3.11
CA ALA A 88 17.28 7.93 3.80
C ALA A 88 16.24 8.42 2.78
N THR A 89 16.72 9.00 1.67
CA THR A 89 16.00 9.41 0.46
C THR A 89 16.99 9.42 -0.72
N LEU A 90 16.53 9.81 -1.91
CA LEU A 90 17.38 9.94 -3.11
C LEU A 90 18.64 10.77 -2.86
N GLY A 91 19.81 10.11 -2.90
CA GLY A 91 21.12 10.76 -2.77
C GLY A 91 21.47 11.21 -1.35
N LYS A 92 20.65 10.84 -0.36
CA LYS A 92 20.88 11.06 1.07
C LYS A 92 21.04 9.74 1.80
N TYR A 93 22.01 9.64 2.68
CA TYR A 93 22.42 8.38 3.31
C TYR A 93 22.57 8.51 4.82
N LEU A 94 22.21 7.43 5.50
CA LEU A 94 22.64 7.12 6.85
C LEU A 94 23.93 6.29 6.75
N PHE A 95 24.98 6.75 7.41
CA PHE A 95 26.25 6.04 7.52
C PHE A 95 26.19 5.15 8.77
N TYR A 96 25.78 3.89 8.59
CA TYR A 96 25.55 2.95 9.69
C TYR A 96 26.81 2.11 9.95
N GLY A 97 27.47 2.37 11.08
CA GLY A 97 28.75 1.78 11.44
C GLY A 97 28.67 0.32 11.89
N ARG A 98 29.84 -0.29 12.11
CA ARG A 98 30.01 -1.73 12.37
C ARG A 98 29.41 -2.26 13.68
N ASP A 99 29.06 -1.37 14.59
CA ASP A 99 28.45 -1.67 15.90
C ASP A 99 26.98 -1.24 15.95
N GLY A 100 26.44 -0.76 14.83
CA GLY A 100 25.09 -0.28 14.73
C GLY A 100 24.85 1.15 15.21
N VAL A 101 25.89 2.00 15.25
CA VAL A 101 25.74 3.45 15.48
C VAL A 101 25.84 4.24 14.17
N PHE A 102 25.11 5.34 14.11
CA PHE A 102 25.12 6.31 13.03
C PHE A 102 26.28 7.30 13.17
N LEU A 103 26.92 7.66 12.06
CA LEU A 103 27.70 8.90 11.97
C LEU A 103 26.75 10.09 11.94
N THR A 104 26.87 10.99 12.92
CA THR A 104 26.01 12.16 13.08
C THR A 104 26.79 13.48 12.98
N ALA A 105 26.12 14.53 12.51
CA ALA A 105 26.68 15.87 12.40
C ALA A 105 26.48 16.67 13.69
N ALA A 106 27.47 17.48 14.05
CA ALA A 106 27.33 18.58 15.00
C ALA A 106 28.09 19.80 14.44
N PRO A 107 27.82 21.05 14.87
CA PRO A 107 28.57 22.20 14.37
C PRO A 107 30.08 22.05 14.61
N GLY A 108 30.87 22.00 13.53
CA GLY A 108 32.32 21.84 13.58
C GLY A 108 32.85 20.46 14.01
N ALA A 109 32.02 19.43 14.13
CA ALA A 109 32.41 18.11 14.60
C ALA A 109 31.55 16.97 14.00
N THR A 110 32.09 15.75 14.01
CA THR A 110 31.28 14.55 13.82
C THR A 110 31.13 13.80 15.14
N THR A 111 29.97 13.18 15.32
CA THR A 111 29.61 12.41 16.52
C THR A 111 29.07 11.03 16.13
N GLN A 112 28.68 10.25 17.14
CA GLN A 112 28.06 8.94 16.97
C GLN A 112 26.76 8.88 17.79
N SER A 113 25.75 8.21 17.24
CA SER A 113 24.48 7.97 17.94
C SER A 113 23.98 6.56 17.66
N SER A 114 23.50 5.85 18.68
CA SER A 114 22.75 4.60 18.48
C SER A 114 21.32 4.86 18.03
N GLU A 115 20.78 6.05 18.33
CA GLU A 115 19.43 6.45 17.94
C GLU A 115 19.48 7.18 16.59
N PRO A 116 18.56 6.86 15.66
CA PRO A 116 18.43 7.61 14.42
C PRO A 116 17.91 9.02 14.68
N SER A 117 18.46 10.00 13.95
CA SER A 117 18.03 11.40 13.97
C SER A 117 18.37 12.09 12.66
N ASP A 118 17.84 13.30 12.44
CA ASP A 118 18.14 14.07 11.22
C ASP A 118 19.62 14.43 11.09
N ASP A 119 20.34 14.52 12.22
CA ASP A 119 21.79 14.72 12.23
C ASP A 119 22.57 13.56 11.59
N ALA A 120 21.95 12.39 11.43
CA ALA A 120 22.54 11.25 10.74
C ALA A 120 22.36 11.29 9.21
N ILE A 121 21.64 12.29 8.68
CA ILE A 121 21.30 12.36 7.26
C ILE A 121 22.36 13.16 6.51
N TRP A 122 23.02 12.49 5.57
CA TRP A 122 24.09 13.05 4.77
C TRP A 122 23.77 13.03 3.28
N THR A 123 23.73 14.21 2.68
CA THR A 123 23.64 14.39 1.22
C THR A 123 24.99 14.06 0.60
N VAL A 124 25.03 13.07 -0.29
CA VAL A 124 26.23 12.71 -1.06
C VAL A 124 26.14 13.30 -2.45
N ASP A 125 27.23 13.90 -2.93
CA ASP A 125 27.36 14.44 -4.27
C ASP A 125 28.64 13.93 -4.93
N TYR A 126 28.56 13.57 -6.21
CA TYR A 126 29.69 13.11 -7.01
C TYR A 126 30.16 14.22 -7.96
N SER A 127 31.47 14.45 -8.01
CA SER A 127 32.10 15.39 -8.93
C SER A 127 32.76 14.64 -10.08
N GLU A 128 32.20 14.76 -11.29
CA GLU A 128 32.79 14.19 -12.52
C GLU A 128 34.19 14.72 -12.83
N VAL A 129 34.49 15.94 -12.37
CA VAL A 129 35.77 16.61 -12.64
C VAL A 129 36.89 16.03 -11.78
N SER A 130 36.66 15.95 -10.47
CA SER A 130 37.65 15.42 -9.52
C SER A 130 37.56 13.91 -9.36
N LYS A 131 36.45 13.30 -9.80
CA LYS A 131 36.10 11.88 -9.60
C LYS A 131 36.03 11.48 -8.12
N THR A 132 35.61 12.41 -7.28
CA THR A 132 35.50 12.25 -5.82
C THR A 132 34.12 12.69 -5.35
N PHE A 133 33.80 12.36 -4.11
CA PHE A 133 32.56 12.69 -3.44
C PHE A 133 32.73 13.83 -2.44
N THR A 134 31.66 14.61 -2.28
CA THR A 134 31.47 15.52 -1.14
C THR A 134 30.24 15.09 -0.36
N ILE A 135 30.28 15.25 0.95
CA ILE A 135 29.25 14.75 1.87
C ILE A 135 28.80 15.92 2.74
N THR A 136 27.52 16.29 2.68
CA THR A 136 26.94 17.47 3.33
C THR A 136 25.87 17.05 4.33
N SER A 137 25.93 17.56 5.56
CA SER A 137 24.91 17.35 6.58
C SER A 137 23.62 18.05 6.18
N ASP A 138 22.49 17.33 6.26
CA ASP A 138 21.18 17.90 5.94
C ASP A 138 20.74 18.93 6.99
N THR A 139 21.02 18.67 8.28
CA THR A 139 20.65 19.58 9.38
C THR A 139 21.47 20.87 9.40
N THR A 140 22.79 20.78 9.21
CA THR A 140 23.70 21.92 9.42
C THR A 140 24.10 22.64 8.14
N GLY A 141 24.01 21.97 6.98
CA GLY A 141 24.56 22.44 5.70
C GLY A 141 26.10 22.42 5.64
N GLU A 142 26.78 22.00 6.71
CA GLU A 142 28.22 21.82 6.74
C GLU A 142 28.64 20.51 6.05
N LYS A 143 29.87 20.46 5.55
CA LYS A 143 30.42 19.35 4.77
C LYS A 143 31.44 18.57 5.58
N LEU A 144 31.53 17.27 5.37
CA LEU A 144 32.60 16.46 5.94
C LEU A 144 33.96 16.96 5.46
N ALA A 145 34.88 17.09 6.41
CA ALA A 145 36.24 17.58 6.20
C ALA A 145 37.20 16.92 7.19
N LEU A 146 38.50 17.01 6.90
CA LEU A 146 39.54 16.62 7.84
C LEU A 146 40.11 17.85 8.56
N GLY A 147 40.11 17.81 9.89
CA GLY A 147 40.82 18.75 10.75
C GLY A 147 42.34 18.63 10.56
N GLN A 148 43.08 19.61 11.08
CA GLN A 148 44.56 19.63 10.96
C GLN A 148 45.25 18.44 11.65
N ASP A 149 44.58 17.82 12.62
CA ASP A 149 44.99 16.64 13.37
C ASP A 149 44.47 15.31 12.78
N GLY A 150 43.79 15.38 11.62
CA GLY A 150 43.19 14.25 10.93
C GLY A 150 41.83 13.81 11.48
N ALA A 151 41.25 14.54 12.44
CA ALA A 151 39.88 14.27 12.90
C ALA A 151 38.87 14.53 11.77
N LEU A 152 37.87 13.67 11.63
CA LEU A 152 36.73 13.90 10.74
C LEU A 152 35.78 14.90 11.41
N ILE A 153 35.58 16.03 10.78
CA ILE A 153 34.77 17.14 11.27
C ILE A 153 33.75 17.57 10.21
N THR A 154 32.85 18.46 10.59
CA THR A 154 32.03 19.24 9.68
C THR A 154 32.65 20.64 9.48
N SER A 155 32.55 21.19 8.28
CA SER A 155 33.10 22.50 7.93
C SER A 155 32.40 23.11 6.71
N SER A 156 32.55 24.43 6.51
CA SER A 156 32.12 25.09 5.27
C SER A 156 32.90 24.62 4.02
N THR A 157 34.11 24.09 4.20
CA THR A 157 34.96 23.57 3.13
C THR A 157 35.02 22.05 3.19
N ALA A 158 34.68 21.37 2.10
CA ALA A 158 34.70 19.91 2.04
C ALA A 158 36.11 19.34 1.81
N SER A 159 36.39 18.21 2.44
CA SER A 159 37.41 17.29 1.94
C SER A 159 36.82 16.40 0.82
N PRO A 160 37.60 16.05 -0.21
CA PRO A 160 37.18 15.07 -1.21
C PRO A 160 37.33 13.65 -0.67
N PHE A 161 36.30 12.83 -0.82
CA PHE A 161 36.32 11.43 -0.38
C PHE A 161 36.04 10.45 -1.51
N ASP A 162 36.47 9.21 -1.32
CA ASP A 162 36.11 8.06 -2.14
C ASP A 162 35.43 6.99 -1.28
N PHE A 163 34.46 6.27 -1.85
CA PHE A 163 33.89 5.07 -1.25
C PHE A 163 34.59 3.84 -1.81
N LYS A 164 35.27 3.07 -0.96
CA LYS A 164 35.87 1.78 -1.36
C LYS A 164 35.09 0.64 -0.73
N SER A 165 34.66 -0.31 -1.55
CA SER A 165 33.94 -1.48 -1.05
C SER A 165 34.75 -2.21 0.02
N THR A 166 34.06 -2.63 1.08
CA THR A 166 34.63 -3.41 2.17
C THR A 166 33.65 -4.49 2.62
N THR A 167 34.02 -5.26 3.63
CA THR A 167 33.18 -6.27 4.27
C THR A 167 32.96 -5.92 5.75
N ASN A 168 32.17 -6.72 6.48
CA ASN A 168 31.90 -6.54 7.92
C ASN A 168 31.08 -5.29 8.26
N CYS A 169 30.13 -4.92 7.42
CA CYS A 169 29.09 -3.97 7.83
C CYS A 169 28.03 -4.67 8.69
N SER A 170 27.46 -3.92 9.62
CA SER A 170 26.25 -4.36 10.33
C SER A 170 25.07 -4.42 9.37
N ASN A 171 24.17 -5.37 9.61
CA ASN A 171 22.87 -5.36 8.95
C ASN A 171 22.06 -4.17 9.48
N PHE A 172 21.57 -3.34 8.58
CA PHE A 172 20.61 -2.30 8.96
C PHE A 172 19.23 -2.95 9.22
N PRO A 173 18.54 -2.63 10.33
CA PRO A 173 17.23 -3.19 10.62
C PRO A 173 16.21 -2.89 9.50
N GLU A 174 15.60 -3.93 8.95
CA GLU A 174 14.59 -3.80 7.90
C GLU A 174 13.65 -5.02 7.88
N MET A 175 12.40 -4.81 7.50
CA MET A 175 11.43 -5.88 7.30
C MET A 175 11.89 -6.83 6.17
N PRO A 176 12.01 -8.14 6.44
CA PRO A 176 12.33 -9.11 5.39
C PRO A 176 11.17 -9.25 4.40
N VAL A 177 11.48 -9.74 3.21
CA VAL A 177 10.47 -10.18 2.23
C VAL A 177 10.30 -11.70 2.21
N ASP A 178 11.30 -12.45 2.69
CA ASP A 178 11.35 -13.92 2.66
C ASP A 178 10.95 -14.52 1.30
N VAL A 179 11.43 -13.89 0.21
CA VAL A 179 11.28 -14.36 -1.17
C VAL A 179 12.64 -14.47 -1.82
N ALA A 180 12.92 -15.62 -2.43
CA ALA A 180 14.16 -15.90 -3.13
C ALA A 180 13.92 -16.15 -4.62
N GLY A 181 14.69 -15.47 -5.46
CA GLY A 181 14.54 -15.47 -6.92
C GLY A 181 14.15 -14.09 -7.44
N ALA A 182 14.49 -13.81 -8.69
CA ALA A 182 13.99 -12.62 -9.37
C ALA A 182 12.56 -12.89 -9.86
N THR A 183 11.68 -11.90 -9.71
CA THR A 183 10.37 -11.95 -10.37
C THR A 183 10.52 -11.82 -11.89
N PHE A 184 9.41 -11.92 -12.62
CA PHE A 184 9.39 -12.00 -14.08
C PHE A 184 9.12 -10.64 -14.76
N LYS A 185 9.50 -10.57 -16.05
CA LYS A 185 9.14 -9.50 -16.98
C LYS A 185 7.99 -9.92 -17.89
N GLY A 186 7.30 -8.95 -18.47
CA GLY A 186 6.25 -9.21 -19.46
C GLY A 186 6.79 -9.72 -20.81
N ASN A 187 5.88 -10.16 -21.67
CA ASN A 187 6.17 -10.78 -22.97
C ASN A 187 6.23 -9.78 -24.15
N GLY A 188 6.19 -8.48 -23.87
CA GLY A 188 6.08 -7.38 -24.83
C GLY A 188 4.85 -6.52 -24.56
N VAL A 189 4.91 -5.22 -24.89
CA VAL A 189 3.81 -4.26 -24.65
C VAL A 189 2.54 -4.60 -25.42
N ASP A 190 2.67 -5.21 -26.60
CA ASP A 190 1.53 -5.63 -27.44
C ASP A 190 0.99 -7.03 -27.07
N GLN A 191 1.54 -7.68 -26.03
CA GLN A 191 1.10 -8.99 -25.56
C GLN A 191 0.19 -8.85 -24.33
N PRO A 192 -0.71 -9.83 -24.08
CA PRO A 192 -1.47 -9.85 -22.84
C PRO A 192 -0.54 -9.82 -21.63
N ILE A 193 -0.87 -8.96 -20.66
CA ILE A 193 -0.20 -8.92 -19.37
C ILE A 193 -0.45 -10.25 -18.63
N ILE A 194 0.61 -10.77 -18.02
CA ILE A 194 0.55 -11.87 -17.05
C ILE A 194 0.92 -11.27 -15.69
N GLY A 195 0.05 -11.42 -14.71
CA GLY A 195 0.17 -10.81 -13.38
C GLY A 195 -1.20 -10.52 -12.79
N PHE A 196 -1.26 -10.44 -11.46
CA PHE A 196 -2.52 -10.14 -10.80
C PHE A 196 -2.66 -8.67 -10.42
N ALA A 197 -3.91 -8.25 -10.20
CA ALA A 197 -4.28 -6.89 -9.87
C ALA A 197 -4.95 -6.83 -8.49
N ASP A 198 -4.48 -5.87 -7.69
CA ASP A 198 -5.22 -5.32 -6.57
C ASP A 198 -5.79 -3.97 -7.02
N VAL A 199 -7.11 -3.90 -7.18
CA VAL A 199 -7.78 -2.75 -7.80
C VAL A 199 -8.32 -1.76 -6.80
N HIS A 200 -8.00 -1.92 -5.51
CA HIS A 200 -8.46 -1.00 -4.48
C HIS A 200 -7.63 -1.11 -3.18
N THR A 201 -6.84 -0.08 -2.86
CA THR A 201 -5.98 0.00 -1.67
C THR A 201 -5.83 1.43 -1.17
N HIS A 202 -5.38 1.61 0.09
CA HIS A 202 -5.17 2.91 0.73
C HIS A 202 -3.79 3.05 1.39
N MET A 203 -2.75 2.49 0.78
CA MET A 203 -1.34 2.62 1.22
C MET A 203 -0.97 4.05 1.68
N GLY A 204 -1.46 5.11 1.01
CA GLY A 204 -1.18 6.49 1.39
C GLY A 204 -1.70 6.94 2.76
N MET A 205 -2.67 6.24 3.35
CA MET A 205 -3.12 6.49 4.72
C MET A 205 -2.02 6.12 5.70
N SER A 206 -1.56 7.09 6.49
CA SER A 206 -0.46 6.92 7.45
C SER A 206 -0.55 7.93 8.59
N SER A 207 0.18 7.66 9.69
CA SER A 207 0.36 8.64 10.78
C SER A 207 1.19 9.86 10.33
N GLU A 208 1.98 9.70 9.29
CA GLU A 208 2.72 10.76 8.60
C GLU A 208 2.68 10.51 7.09
N MET A 209 2.48 11.57 6.30
CA MET A 209 2.34 11.52 4.83
C MET A 209 3.44 12.34 4.14
N SER A 210 4.60 12.47 4.76
CA SER A 210 5.80 13.01 4.15
C SER A 210 7.06 12.43 4.78
N TYR A 211 8.12 12.33 3.98
CA TYR A 211 9.46 12.04 4.46
C TYR A 211 9.92 13.01 5.55
N ALA A 212 9.49 14.27 5.47
CA ALA A 212 9.92 15.34 6.36
C ALA A 212 9.25 15.30 7.73
N GLY A 213 8.15 14.56 7.91
CA GLY A 213 7.47 14.48 9.20
C GLY A 213 6.58 15.69 9.52
N ASN A 214 5.86 16.23 8.54
CA ASN A 214 5.14 17.50 8.68
C ASN A 214 3.80 17.62 7.94
N VAL A 215 3.23 16.52 7.42
CA VAL A 215 1.96 16.55 6.66
C VAL A 215 0.85 15.78 7.38
N GLY A 216 1.19 14.79 8.21
CA GLY A 216 0.24 13.97 8.95
C GLY A 216 -0.43 14.65 10.15
N PRO A 217 -1.38 13.95 10.80
CA PRO A 217 -1.79 12.58 10.49
C PRO A 217 -3.04 12.49 9.58
N SER A 218 -3.20 11.35 8.89
CA SER A 218 -4.47 11.00 8.21
C SER A 218 -5.53 10.49 9.21
N ALA A 219 -6.80 10.43 8.77
CA ALA A 219 -7.93 9.89 9.55
C ALA A 219 -8.06 10.49 10.97
N GLY A 220 -7.75 11.78 11.12
CA GLY A 220 -7.78 12.44 12.42
C GLY A 220 -6.75 11.88 13.42
N GLY A 221 -5.73 11.15 12.98
CA GLY A 221 -4.71 10.58 13.87
C GLY A 221 -5.11 9.30 14.59
N VAL A 222 -6.15 8.60 14.13
CA VAL A 222 -6.45 7.25 14.65
C VAL A 222 -5.53 6.19 14.08
N LEU A 223 -5.04 6.38 12.84
CA LEU A 223 -4.20 5.43 12.14
C LEU A 223 -2.72 5.62 12.52
N TYR A 224 -2.08 4.55 13.00
CA TYR A 224 -0.68 4.52 13.41
C TYR A 224 0.21 3.81 12.39
N GLY A 225 1.40 4.37 12.14
CA GLY A 225 2.45 3.79 11.32
C GLY A 225 2.57 4.44 9.95
N GLU A 226 3.74 4.25 9.32
CA GLU A 226 4.12 4.87 8.05
C GLU A 226 4.43 3.82 6.98
N VAL A 227 4.14 4.14 5.71
CA VAL A 227 4.48 3.29 4.55
C VAL A 227 5.99 3.06 4.44
N PHE A 228 6.75 4.12 4.73
CA PHE A 228 8.19 4.09 4.90
C PHE A 228 8.59 5.18 5.88
N ASN A 229 9.76 5.01 6.50
CA ASN A 229 10.42 6.08 7.25
C ASN A 229 11.88 6.17 6.81
N ARG A 230 12.43 7.39 6.85
CA ARG A 230 13.83 7.65 6.51
C ARG A 230 14.84 6.89 7.36
N PHE A 231 14.43 6.45 8.54
CA PHE A 231 15.20 5.64 9.47
C PHE A 231 14.81 4.15 9.48
N GLY A 232 14.00 3.71 8.50
CA GLY A 232 13.62 2.31 8.33
C GLY A 232 12.50 1.82 9.24
N VAL A 233 12.29 0.51 9.24
CA VAL A 233 11.16 -0.15 9.92
C VAL A 233 11.10 0.12 11.42
N SER A 234 12.26 0.28 12.08
CA SER A 234 12.34 0.54 13.52
C SER A 234 11.74 1.87 13.94
N LYS A 235 11.42 2.75 12.98
CA LYS A 235 10.66 3.99 13.18
C LYS A 235 9.28 3.95 12.53
N ALA A 236 9.20 3.45 11.30
CA ALA A 236 7.93 3.40 10.57
C ALA A 236 6.84 2.59 11.30
N LEU A 237 7.24 1.53 12.01
CA LEU A 237 6.36 0.61 12.71
C LEU A 237 6.83 0.40 14.17
N GLU A 238 7.24 1.49 14.84
CA GLU A 238 7.71 1.43 16.23
C GLU A 238 6.58 1.20 17.23
N ASN A 239 6.82 1.39 18.53
CA ASN A 239 5.79 1.21 19.54
C ASN A 239 4.66 2.25 19.38
N CYS A 240 3.40 1.79 19.26
CA CYS A 240 2.24 2.65 19.03
C CYS A 240 1.68 3.33 20.29
N GLU A 241 2.27 3.11 21.49
CA GLU A 241 1.77 3.61 22.77
C GLU A 241 1.57 5.14 22.79
N SER A 242 2.40 5.89 22.07
CA SER A 242 2.24 7.35 21.98
C SER A 242 0.92 7.75 21.31
N PHE A 243 0.46 6.98 20.32
CA PHE A 243 -0.80 7.16 19.61
C PHE A 243 -1.96 6.49 20.36
N HIS A 244 -1.90 5.17 20.54
CA HIS A 244 -3.01 4.39 21.10
C HIS A 244 -3.04 4.34 22.63
N GLY A 245 -2.10 5.01 23.30
CA GLY A 245 -2.00 5.04 24.76
C GLY A 245 -1.46 3.74 25.36
N PRO A 246 -1.28 3.71 26.70
CA PRO A 246 -0.77 2.53 27.39
C PRO A 246 -1.65 1.30 27.16
N ASN A 247 -1.04 0.19 26.74
CA ASN A 247 -1.72 -1.05 26.35
C ASN A 247 -2.84 -0.86 25.29
N GLY A 248 -2.70 0.13 24.40
CA GLY A 248 -3.62 0.32 23.28
C GLY A 248 -5.03 0.76 23.67
N ILE A 249 -5.25 1.26 24.89
CA ILE A 249 -6.60 1.57 25.41
C ILE A 249 -7.34 2.68 24.64
N ARG A 250 -6.60 3.53 23.91
CA ARG A 250 -7.13 4.57 23.03
C ARG A 250 -7.01 4.18 21.56
N ASP A 251 -6.93 2.91 21.24
CA ASP A 251 -7.04 2.46 19.85
C ASP A 251 -8.50 2.63 19.38
N ALA A 252 -8.71 3.38 18.31
CA ALA A 252 -10.04 3.57 17.73
C ALA A 252 -10.62 2.25 17.18
N ASN A 253 -9.80 1.22 16.99
CA ASN A 253 -10.26 -0.13 16.65
C ASN A 253 -11.25 -0.69 17.68
N ASN A 254 -11.12 -0.30 18.96
CA ASN A 254 -12.05 -0.66 20.03
C ASN A 254 -13.48 -0.15 19.76
N ILE A 255 -13.61 0.98 19.07
CA ILE A 255 -14.91 1.54 18.65
C ILE A 255 -15.44 0.75 17.46
N LEU A 256 -14.58 0.47 16.46
CA LEU A 256 -14.94 -0.28 15.26
C LEU A 256 -15.39 -1.72 15.59
N GLU A 257 -14.75 -2.36 16.57
CA GLU A 257 -15.10 -3.70 17.05
C GLU A 257 -16.23 -3.71 18.10
N THR A 258 -16.73 -2.53 18.49
CA THR A 258 -17.75 -2.37 19.55
C THR A 258 -17.34 -2.94 20.92
N ASP A 259 -16.03 -3.03 21.18
CA ASP A 259 -15.44 -3.41 22.47
C ASP A 259 -14.67 -2.21 23.06
N PRO A 260 -15.34 -1.31 23.79
CA PRO A 260 -14.70 -0.12 24.37
C PRO A 260 -13.70 -0.45 25.50
N THR A 261 -13.60 -1.73 25.91
CA THR A 261 -12.63 -2.21 26.90
C THR A 261 -11.46 -2.95 26.26
N GLY A 262 -11.42 -3.02 24.93
CA GLY A 262 -10.34 -3.62 24.16
C GLY A 262 -8.98 -3.00 24.49
N THR A 263 -7.96 -3.85 24.44
CA THR A 263 -6.56 -3.49 24.67
C THR A 263 -5.69 -4.34 23.77
N HIS A 264 -4.48 -3.87 23.47
CA HIS A 264 -3.48 -4.67 22.79
C HIS A 264 -2.06 -4.28 23.23
N ASP A 265 -1.11 -5.18 23.05
CA ASP A 265 0.31 -4.90 23.22
C ASP A 265 0.81 -3.98 22.11
N THR A 266 1.22 -2.78 22.50
CA THR A 266 1.57 -1.68 21.58
C THR A 266 2.91 -1.89 20.88
N GLN A 267 3.68 -2.90 21.26
CA GLN A 267 5.02 -3.12 20.73
C GLN A 267 4.96 -3.61 19.27
N GLY A 268 5.32 -2.69 18.36
CA GLY A 268 5.59 -2.98 16.94
C GLY A 268 6.96 -3.67 16.75
N TRP A 269 7.77 -3.15 15.82
CA TRP A 269 9.08 -3.71 15.50
C TRP A 269 9.97 -3.88 16.76
N PRO A 270 10.74 -4.99 16.88
CA PRO A 270 10.78 -6.15 15.99
C PRO A 270 9.81 -7.27 16.39
N THR A 271 9.13 -7.17 17.53
CA THR A 271 8.41 -8.31 18.13
C THR A 271 6.98 -8.46 17.64
N PHE A 272 6.28 -7.36 17.33
CA PHE A 272 4.90 -7.35 16.80
C PHE A 272 4.00 -8.31 17.57
N VAL A 273 3.84 -8.05 18.88
CA VAL A 273 3.19 -9.02 19.78
C VAL A 273 1.75 -9.26 19.34
N ASP A 274 0.96 -8.19 19.23
CA ASP A 274 -0.46 -8.26 18.83
C ASP A 274 -0.70 -7.72 17.42
N TRP A 275 -0.04 -6.64 17.02
CA TRP A 275 -0.24 -5.99 15.72
C TRP A 275 1.01 -6.12 14.83
N PRO A 276 0.87 -6.11 13.49
CA PRO A 276 -0.38 -5.98 12.74
C PRO A 276 -1.20 -7.27 12.77
N ALA A 277 -2.53 -7.12 12.74
CA ALA A 277 -3.51 -8.20 12.73
C ALA A 277 -4.65 -7.86 11.77
N ARG A 278 -5.34 -8.88 11.24
CA ARG A 278 -6.38 -8.71 10.21
C ARG A 278 -7.53 -7.79 10.62
N ASN A 279 -7.78 -7.67 11.91
CA ASN A 279 -8.86 -6.90 12.51
C ASN A 279 -8.37 -5.64 13.25
N PHE A 280 -7.09 -5.29 13.15
CA PHE A 280 -6.53 -4.07 13.76
C PHE A 280 -6.38 -3.00 12.67
N LEU A 281 -7.48 -2.33 12.37
CA LEU A 281 -7.63 -1.51 11.16
C LEU A 281 -7.01 -0.12 11.28
N THR A 282 -6.62 0.27 12.49
CA THR A 282 -5.98 1.54 12.87
C THR A 282 -4.45 1.47 12.83
N HIS A 283 -3.88 0.43 12.23
CA HIS A 283 -2.43 0.28 12.04
C HIS A 283 -2.09 0.21 10.55
N GLN A 284 -0.94 0.76 10.17
CA GLN A 284 -0.37 0.62 8.83
C GLN A 284 -0.10 -0.88 8.55
N VAL A 285 -0.70 -1.40 7.48
CA VAL A 285 -0.58 -2.81 7.06
C VAL A 285 0.06 -2.98 5.67
N MET A 286 0.40 -1.88 5.02
CA MET A 286 1.01 -1.78 3.69
C MET A 286 2.40 -1.12 3.71
N TYR A 287 3.22 -1.38 4.74
CA TYR A 287 4.64 -1.03 4.72
C TYR A 287 5.31 -1.48 3.41
N TYR A 288 6.19 -0.65 2.83
CA TYR A 288 6.63 -0.85 1.43
C TYR A 288 7.28 -2.24 1.16
N LYS A 289 7.94 -2.85 2.15
CA LYS A 289 8.51 -4.22 2.04
C LYS A 289 7.43 -5.31 1.96
N TRP A 290 6.27 -5.10 2.58
CA TRP A 290 5.12 -6.00 2.46
C TRP A 290 4.52 -5.93 1.06
N VAL A 291 4.41 -4.73 0.49
CA VAL A 291 4.01 -4.55 -0.92
C VAL A 291 5.05 -5.14 -1.88
N GLU A 292 6.35 -5.00 -1.58
CA GLU A 292 7.43 -5.62 -2.35
C GLU A 292 7.28 -7.15 -2.39
N ARG A 293 6.92 -7.79 -1.27
CA ARG A 293 6.68 -9.24 -1.20
C ARG A 293 5.55 -9.67 -2.14
N ALA A 294 4.44 -8.93 -2.17
CA ALA A 294 3.33 -9.17 -3.09
C ALA A 294 3.73 -8.98 -4.57
N TYR A 295 4.49 -7.92 -4.85
CA TYR A 295 5.07 -7.66 -6.19
C TYR A 295 5.97 -8.80 -6.66
N LEU A 296 6.86 -9.30 -5.79
CA LEU A 296 7.74 -10.42 -6.14
C LEU A 296 6.95 -11.68 -6.47
N ALA A 297 5.79 -11.89 -5.82
CA ALA A 297 4.87 -13.00 -6.05
C ALA A 297 3.98 -12.88 -7.30
N GLY A 298 3.93 -11.70 -7.96
CA GLY A 298 3.23 -11.54 -9.24
C GLY A 298 2.22 -10.39 -9.30
N LEU A 299 2.11 -9.54 -8.28
CA LEU A 299 1.31 -8.32 -8.36
C LEU A 299 1.91 -7.39 -9.44
N ARG A 300 1.09 -6.95 -10.40
CA ARG A 300 1.52 -6.10 -11.52
C ARG A 300 0.72 -4.82 -11.69
N ILE A 301 -0.51 -4.80 -11.17
CA ILE A 301 -1.36 -3.61 -11.11
C ILE A 301 -1.79 -3.42 -9.65
N MET A 302 -1.58 -2.22 -9.12
CA MET A 302 -2.15 -1.77 -7.86
C MET A 302 -2.87 -0.45 -8.08
N ILE A 303 -4.12 -0.32 -7.65
CA ILE A 303 -4.81 0.96 -7.63
C ILE A 303 -4.77 1.46 -6.19
N ASN A 304 -4.29 2.68 -5.98
CA ASN A 304 -4.20 3.28 -4.65
C ASN A 304 -5.03 4.57 -4.58
N HIS A 305 -6.00 4.60 -3.68
CA HIS A 305 -6.95 5.68 -3.53
C HIS A 305 -6.55 6.58 -2.35
N GLY A 306 -6.40 7.88 -2.62
CA GLY A 306 -6.50 8.87 -1.56
C GLY A 306 -7.92 8.84 -1.00
N THR A 307 -8.05 8.63 0.31
CA THR A 307 -9.37 8.49 0.96
C THR A 307 -9.52 9.31 2.23
N ASN A 308 -10.75 9.72 2.50
CA ASN A 308 -11.17 10.36 3.72
C ASN A 308 -12.71 10.37 3.80
N ILE A 309 -13.20 10.37 5.03
CA ILE A 309 -14.58 10.70 5.37
C ILE A 309 -14.50 11.81 6.40
N LYS A 310 -14.84 13.04 6.02
CA LYS A 310 -14.75 14.23 6.88
C LYS A 310 -15.36 14.02 8.26
N ALA A 311 -16.62 13.59 8.37
CA ALA A 311 -17.26 13.33 9.67
C ALA A 311 -16.49 12.30 10.52
N LEU A 312 -16.01 11.21 9.90
CA LEU A 312 -15.26 10.17 10.62
C LEU A 312 -13.91 10.73 11.12
N CYS A 313 -13.22 11.50 10.28
CA CYS A 313 -11.98 12.16 10.64
C CYS A 313 -12.18 13.16 11.80
N GLU A 314 -13.26 13.95 11.78
CA GLU A 314 -13.58 14.90 12.86
C GLU A 314 -13.86 14.20 14.21
N VAL A 315 -14.49 13.03 14.18
CA VAL A 315 -14.62 12.16 15.36
C VAL A 315 -13.25 11.62 15.78
N GLY A 316 -12.48 11.13 14.82
CA GLY A 316 -11.12 10.60 15.03
C GLY A 316 -10.18 11.60 15.68
N LYS A 317 -10.14 12.85 15.20
CA LYS A 317 -9.27 13.89 15.76
C LYS A 317 -9.62 14.28 17.19
N THR A 318 -10.91 14.23 17.52
CA THR A 318 -11.40 14.45 18.88
C THR A 318 -10.96 13.31 19.79
N TYR A 319 -11.09 12.06 19.32
CA TYR A 319 -10.71 10.86 20.05
C TYR A 319 -9.19 10.75 20.28
N SER A 320 -8.40 11.01 19.24
CA SER A 320 -6.93 10.94 19.26
C SER A 320 -6.25 12.17 19.87
N LEU A 321 -7.02 13.19 20.28
CA LEU A 321 -6.51 14.45 20.85
C LEU A 321 -5.56 15.20 19.90
N THR A 322 -5.92 15.24 18.62
CA THR A 322 -5.16 15.84 17.50
C THR A 322 -5.97 16.99 16.89
N PRO A 323 -6.26 18.07 17.64
CA PRO A 323 -7.20 19.11 17.23
C PRO A 323 -6.81 19.84 15.94
N ASP A 324 -5.53 19.82 15.58
CA ASP A 324 -4.97 20.46 14.39
C ASP A 324 -4.91 19.53 13.16
N ALA A 325 -5.37 18.28 13.28
CA ALA A 325 -5.45 17.36 12.14
C ALA A 325 -6.42 17.90 11.09
N ASP A 326 -5.98 17.85 9.83
CA ASP A 326 -6.81 18.19 8.68
C ASP A 326 -7.81 17.05 8.40
N CYS A 327 -9.07 17.42 8.17
CA CYS A 327 -10.17 16.50 7.89
C CYS A 327 -10.96 16.90 6.65
N ASP A 328 -10.45 17.85 5.87
CA ASP A 328 -10.99 18.13 4.54
C ASP A 328 -10.72 16.97 3.58
N ASP A 329 -11.77 16.52 2.89
CA ASP A 329 -11.75 15.27 2.12
C ASP A 329 -10.74 15.32 0.98
N MET A 330 -10.86 16.32 0.09
CA MET A 330 -9.97 16.44 -1.07
C MET A 330 -8.56 16.86 -0.67
N SER A 331 -8.40 17.71 0.36
CA SER A 331 -7.08 18.06 0.89
C SER A 331 -6.31 16.82 1.37
N ILE A 332 -6.93 15.98 2.20
CA ILE A 332 -6.29 14.77 2.73
C ILE A 332 -6.04 13.73 1.63
N ALA A 333 -7.02 13.47 0.76
CA ALA A 333 -6.83 12.55 -0.36
C ALA A 333 -5.69 13.00 -1.28
N THR A 334 -5.59 14.31 -1.57
CA THR A 334 -4.50 14.87 -2.36
C THR A 334 -3.14 14.69 -1.69
N LYS A 335 -3.03 14.92 -0.37
CA LYS A 335 -1.80 14.70 0.39
C LYS A 335 -1.38 13.24 0.36
N GLN A 336 -2.31 12.30 0.51
CA GLN A 336 -2.03 10.86 0.40
C GLN A 336 -1.51 10.51 -1.00
N VAL A 337 -2.15 11.00 -2.05
CA VAL A 337 -1.71 10.76 -3.44
C VAL A 337 -0.32 11.36 -3.71
N GLN A 338 -0.04 12.57 -3.20
CA GLN A 338 1.29 13.19 -3.28
C GLN A 338 2.35 12.36 -2.55
N TYR A 339 2.01 11.84 -1.37
CA TYR A 339 2.90 10.99 -0.57
C TYR A 339 3.32 9.72 -1.33
N LEU A 340 2.46 9.15 -2.18
CA LEU A 340 2.82 7.98 -2.99
C LEU A 340 3.95 8.25 -4.00
N TYR A 341 4.15 9.50 -4.45
CA TYR A 341 5.33 9.86 -5.23
C TYR A 341 6.60 9.83 -4.36
N GLU A 342 6.52 10.22 -3.08
CA GLU A 342 7.64 10.06 -2.14
C GLU A 342 7.92 8.59 -1.83
N VAL A 343 6.88 7.74 -1.75
CA VAL A 343 7.04 6.28 -1.64
C VAL A 343 7.83 5.75 -2.85
N GLN A 344 7.47 6.18 -4.07
CA GLN A 344 8.21 5.83 -5.28
C GLN A 344 9.69 6.26 -5.20
N ASP A 345 9.95 7.51 -4.80
CA ASP A 345 11.30 8.05 -4.67
C ASP A 345 12.11 7.34 -3.58
N TYR A 346 11.46 6.93 -2.48
CA TYR A 346 12.09 6.14 -1.43
C TYR A 346 12.51 4.76 -1.95
N ILE A 347 11.61 4.06 -2.66
CA ILE A 347 11.90 2.76 -3.27
C ILE A 347 13.01 2.90 -4.33
N ASP A 348 13.03 4.00 -5.08
CA ASP A 348 14.11 4.35 -5.98
C ASP A 348 15.45 4.53 -5.25
N ALA A 349 15.45 5.26 -4.13
CA ALA A 349 16.63 5.44 -3.32
C ALA A 349 17.19 4.08 -2.83
N GLN A 350 16.31 3.17 -2.39
CA GLN A 350 16.70 1.81 -1.99
C GLN A 350 17.27 0.99 -3.17
N SER A 351 16.84 1.30 -4.39
CA SER A 351 17.17 0.55 -5.61
C SER A 351 18.30 1.17 -6.45
N GLY A 352 19.02 2.15 -5.90
CA GLY A 352 20.18 2.75 -6.57
C GLY A 352 19.88 3.98 -7.43
N GLY A 353 18.76 4.66 -7.19
CA GLY A 353 18.47 5.99 -7.71
C GLY A 353 17.17 6.10 -8.52
N PRO A 354 16.88 7.28 -9.09
CA PRO A 354 15.62 7.56 -9.77
C PRO A 354 15.29 6.57 -10.90
N GLY A 355 14.07 6.05 -10.91
CA GLY A 355 13.56 5.10 -11.90
C GLY A 355 14.11 3.67 -11.79
N LYS A 356 14.96 3.35 -10.80
CA LYS A 356 15.59 2.03 -10.63
C LYS A 356 14.77 1.06 -9.78
N GLY A 357 13.84 1.57 -8.97
CA GLY A 357 12.93 0.79 -8.14
C GLY A 357 11.82 0.08 -8.90
N TRP A 358 11.13 -0.82 -8.19
CA TRP A 358 10.09 -1.67 -8.74
C TRP A 358 8.69 -1.06 -8.75
N TYR A 359 8.45 0.03 -8.00
CA TYR A 359 7.15 0.68 -7.89
C TYR A 359 7.06 1.87 -8.86
N ARG A 360 6.05 1.93 -9.73
CA ARG A 360 5.86 3.04 -10.67
C ARG A 360 4.43 3.54 -10.69
N ILE A 361 4.25 4.82 -10.41
CA ILE A 361 3.00 5.51 -10.70
C ILE A 361 2.87 5.68 -12.22
N VAL A 362 1.73 5.26 -12.77
CA VAL A 362 1.41 5.32 -14.20
C VAL A 362 0.14 6.12 -14.44
N LYS A 363 0.10 6.85 -15.56
CA LYS A 363 -0.96 7.81 -15.91
C LYS A 363 -1.69 7.44 -17.21
N SER A 364 -1.30 6.35 -17.86
CA SER A 364 -2.02 5.79 -19.01
C SER A 364 -1.89 4.26 -19.04
N PRO A 365 -2.80 3.57 -19.73
CA PRO A 365 -2.68 2.13 -19.92
C PRO A 365 -1.41 1.72 -20.69
N GLU A 366 -0.90 2.57 -21.59
CA GLU A 366 0.38 2.34 -22.29
C GLU A 366 1.56 2.37 -21.33
N GLU A 367 1.62 3.39 -20.44
CA GLU A 367 2.65 3.45 -19.41
C GLU A 367 2.57 2.22 -18.49
N ALA A 368 1.36 1.76 -18.14
CA ALA A 368 1.17 0.55 -17.37
C ALA A 368 1.76 -0.68 -18.08
N ARG A 369 1.49 -0.83 -19.39
CA ARG A 369 2.06 -1.92 -20.20
C ARG A 369 3.58 -1.83 -20.26
N GLU A 370 4.16 -0.65 -20.46
CA GLU A 370 5.62 -0.45 -20.49
C GLU A 370 6.26 -0.86 -19.16
N VAL A 371 5.76 -0.31 -18.05
CA VAL A 371 6.25 -0.58 -16.69
C VAL A 371 6.17 -2.07 -16.35
N ILE A 372 5.04 -2.72 -16.63
CA ILE A 372 4.86 -4.15 -16.33
C ILE A 372 5.80 -5.00 -17.18
N ASN A 373 6.04 -4.61 -18.44
CA ASN A 373 6.99 -5.30 -19.30
C ASN A 373 8.46 -5.13 -18.87
N GLU A 374 8.79 -4.05 -18.14
CA GLU A 374 10.07 -3.93 -17.45
C GLU A 374 10.21 -4.86 -16.24
N GLY A 375 9.11 -5.50 -15.83
CA GLY A 375 9.01 -6.35 -14.65
C GLY A 375 8.74 -5.57 -13.37
N LYS A 376 8.10 -4.40 -13.47
CA LYS A 376 7.79 -3.51 -12.33
C LYS A 376 6.29 -3.56 -11.99
N LEU A 377 5.94 -3.08 -10.80
CA LEU A 377 4.56 -2.82 -10.39
C LEU A 377 4.09 -1.49 -10.99
N ALA A 378 3.01 -1.53 -11.76
CA ALA A 378 2.30 -0.34 -12.20
C ALA A 378 1.23 0.04 -11.16
N VAL A 379 1.27 1.30 -10.74
CA VAL A 379 0.42 1.86 -9.69
C VAL A 379 -0.45 2.94 -10.31
N VAL A 380 -1.75 2.74 -10.26
CA VAL A 380 -2.75 3.68 -10.75
C VAL A 380 -3.27 4.49 -9.57
N LEU A 381 -3.21 5.81 -9.68
CA LEU A 381 -3.70 6.69 -8.62
C LEU A 381 -5.22 6.86 -8.73
N GLY A 382 -5.89 6.78 -7.59
CA GLY A 382 -7.33 6.96 -7.47
C GLY A 382 -7.71 7.92 -6.34
N VAL A 383 -9.00 8.25 -6.28
CA VAL A 383 -9.60 8.91 -5.11
C VAL A 383 -10.93 8.26 -4.76
N GLU A 384 -11.17 8.15 -3.47
CA GLU A 384 -12.40 7.68 -2.86
C GLU A 384 -12.68 8.50 -1.61
N VAL A 385 -13.57 9.48 -1.73
CA VAL A 385 -13.88 10.37 -0.61
C VAL A 385 -15.37 10.63 -0.54
N ALA A 386 -15.88 10.91 0.66
CA ALA A 386 -17.28 11.24 0.89
C ALA A 386 -17.77 12.42 0.02
N GLN A 387 -16.98 13.50 -0.05
CA GLN A 387 -17.32 14.72 -0.77
C GLN A 387 -16.33 14.98 -1.91
N VAL A 388 -16.26 14.07 -2.88
CA VAL A 388 -15.38 14.22 -4.05
C VAL A 388 -15.60 15.55 -4.77
N PHE A 389 -14.51 16.19 -5.20
CA PHE A 389 -14.49 17.55 -5.76
C PHE A 389 -14.91 18.66 -4.78
N ASP A 390 -14.81 18.41 -3.46
CA ASP A 390 -15.36 19.23 -2.38
C ASP A 390 -16.88 19.48 -2.54
N CYS A 391 -17.56 18.53 -3.19
CA CYS A 391 -18.94 18.65 -3.63
C CYS A 391 -19.91 18.12 -2.57
N GLY A 392 -19.77 18.58 -1.33
CA GLY A 392 -20.65 18.25 -0.21
C GLY A 392 -22.04 18.88 -0.31
N VAL A 393 -22.97 18.40 0.53
CA VAL A 393 -24.33 18.95 0.64
C VAL A 393 -24.70 19.16 2.10
N THR A 394 -25.33 20.30 2.39
CA THR A 394 -26.01 20.53 3.68
C THR A 394 -27.51 20.60 3.43
N ILE A 395 -28.26 19.77 4.14
CA ILE A 395 -29.72 19.72 4.08
C ILE A 395 -30.25 20.55 5.24
N LEU A 396 -30.94 21.65 4.91
CA LEU A 396 -31.48 22.59 5.88
C LEU A 396 -32.74 22.02 6.56
N PRO A 397 -33.13 22.54 7.74
CA PRO A 397 -34.30 22.03 8.48
C PRO A 397 -35.64 22.07 7.71
N ASP A 398 -35.75 22.93 6.68
CA ASP A 398 -36.93 23.01 5.81
C ASP A 398 -36.90 22.00 4.65
N GLY A 399 -35.84 21.18 4.57
CA GLY A 399 -35.61 20.18 3.53
C GLY A 399 -34.92 20.72 2.28
N SER A 400 -34.61 22.02 2.20
CA SER A 400 -33.85 22.57 1.07
C SER A 400 -32.37 22.19 1.14
N GLU A 401 -31.74 22.04 -0.02
CA GLU A 401 -30.33 21.69 -0.14
C GLU A 401 -29.48 22.93 -0.38
N GLN A 402 -28.45 23.10 0.44
CA GLN A 402 -27.31 23.95 0.14
C GLN A 402 -26.20 23.07 -0.43
N ARG A 403 -25.94 23.21 -1.73
CA ARG A 403 -24.87 22.50 -2.43
C ARG A 403 -23.58 23.32 -2.36
N ASN A 404 -22.45 22.66 -2.11
CA ASN A 404 -21.16 23.33 -1.89
C ASN A 404 -20.30 23.45 -3.16
N CYS A 405 -20.86 23.09 -4.32
CA CYS A 405 -20.18 23.02 -5.60
C CYS A 405 -21.14 23.40 -6.74
N ASP A 406 -20.55 23.70 -7.90
CA ASP A 406 -21.24 23.81 -9.17
C ASP A 406 -20.46 23.05 -10.26
N THR A 407 -20.94 23.11 -11.51
CA THR A 407 -20.30 22.41 -12.64
C THR A 407 -18.89 22.93 -12.95
N ALA A 408 -18.61 24.21 -12.67
CA ALA A 408 -17.29 24.78 -12.95
C ALA A 408 -16.25 24.26 -11.95
N GLN A 409 -16.62 24.13 -10.67
CA GLN A 409 -15.77 23.49 -9.67
C GLN A 409 -15.54 22.00 -9.99
N ILE A 410 -16.56 21.27 -10.44
CA ILE A 410 -16.40 19.86 -10.86
C ILE A 410 -15.37 19.75 -12.00
N ASP A 411 -15.44 20.61 -13.02
CA ASP A 411 -14.48 20.61 -14.12
C ASP A 411 -13.05 20.94 -13.65
N GLU A 412 -12.90 21.91 -12.74
CA GLU A 412 -11.62 22.31 -12.15
C GLU A 412 -11.01 21.16 -11.35
N GLU A 413 -11.79 20.50 -10.49
CA GLU A 413 -11.29 19.41 -9.66
C GLU A 413 -10.98 18.14 -10.47
N ILE A 414 -11.76 17.83 -11.51
CA ILE A 414 -11.39 16.77 -12.47
C ILE A 414 -10.05 17.09 -13.13
N GLN A 415 -9.80 18.36 -13.49
CA GLN A 415 -8.52 18.78 -14.05
C GLN A 415 -7.38 18.66 -13.02
N ASN A 416 -7.59 19.13 -11.79
CA ASN A 416 -6.60 19.06 -10.71
C ASN A 416 -6.18 17.60 -10.43
N LEU A 417 -7.16 16.71 -10.29
CA LEU A 417 -6.91 15.27 -10.11
C LEU A 417 -6.18 14.67 -11.32
N TRP A 418 -6.59 15.02 -12.53
CA TRP A 418 -5.94 14.53 -13.74
C TRP A 418 -4.46 14.93 -13.81
N ASP A 419 -4.14 16.18 -13.48
CA ASP A 419 -2.77 16.70 -13.47
C ASP A 419 -1.92 16.08 -12.36
N LEU A 420 -2.53 15.80 -11.20
CA LEU A 420 -1.91 15.04 -10.12
C LEU A 420 -1.60 13.59 -10.53
N GLY A 421 -2.27 13.07 -11.56
CA GLY A 421 -2.07 11.72 -12.10
C GLY A 421 -3.15 10.72 -11.73
N VAL A 422 -4.24 11.16 -11.09
CA VAL A 422 -5.39 10.32 -10.74
C VAL A 422 -6.13 9.88 -12.01
N ARG A 423 -6.53 8.60 -12.06
CA ARG A 423 -7.18 7.97 -13.22
C ARG A 423 -8.39 7.12 -12.85
N HIS A 424 -8.58 6.81 -11.57
CA HIS A 424 -9.71 6.01 -11.07
C HIS A 424 -10.46 6.79 -9.99
N VAL A 425 -11.72 7.11 -10.23
CA VAL A 425 -12.51 8.00 -9.35
C VAL A 425 -13.76 7.28 -8.88
N TYR A 426 -14.03 7.39 -7.59
CA TYR A 426 -15.31 7.07 -6.97
C TYR A 426 -16.16 8.35 -6.95
N PRO A 427 -17.26 8.43 -7.71
CA PRO A 427 -18.15 9.60 -7.67
C PRO A 427 -18.99 9.64 -6.38
N TYR A 428 -19.11 8.50 -5.70
CA TYR A 428 -19.89 8.29 -4.49
C TYR A 428 -19.03 7.51 -3.49
N HIS A 429 -19.19 7.81 -2.21
CA HIS A 429 -18.59 7.05 -1.11
C HIS A 429 -19.64 6.94 0.02
N ASP A 430 -19.25 6.83 1.29
CA ASP A 430 -20.13 6.48 2.42
C ASP A 430 -21.14 7.53 2.88
N ILE A 431 -21.10 8.74 2.33
CA ILE A 431 -21.92 9.88 2.77
C ILE A 431 -22.64 10.48 1.57
N ASN A 432 -23.87 10.99 1.77
CA ASN A 432 -24.58 11.72 0.72
C ASN A 432 -23.81 13.00 0.35
N SER A 433 -23.72 13.27 -0.95
CA SER A 433 -23.06 14.46 -1.49
C SER A 433 -23.99 15.27 -2.38
N SER A 434 -23.50 16.39 -2.90
CA SER A 434 -24.23 17.14 -3.93
C SER A 434 -24.35 16.37 -5.24
N LEU A 435 -23.52 15.35 -5.48
CA LEU A 435 -23.60 14.48 -6.65
C LEU A 435 -24.71 13.42 -6.53
N GLY A 436 -25.10 13.04 -5.32
CA GLY A 436 -26.15 12.05 -5.10
C GLY A 436 -26.01 11.26 -3.81
N GLY A 437 -26.66 10.10 -3.79
CA GLY A 437 -26.78 9.25 -2.61
C GLY A 437 -25.77 8.12 -2.54
N THR A 438 -25.37 7.79 -1.32
CA THR A 438 -24.54 6.64 -0.99
C THR A 438 -25.34 5.34 -0.90
N GLY A 439 -24.67 4.22 -1.14
CA GLY A 439 -25.14 2.87 -0.90
C GLY A 439 -25.15 2.53 0.58
N ILE A 440 -26.30 2.08 1.08
CA ILE A 440 -26.41 1.65 2.47
C ILE A 440 -25.93 0.21 2.57
N PHE A 441 -24.89 -0.03 3.38
CA PHE A 441 -24.41 -1.36 3.73
C PHE A 441 -24.14 -1.54 5.24
N SER A 442 -24.10 -0.44 6.00
CA SER A 442 -24.09 -0.38 7.46
C SER A 442 -25.03 0.74 7.92
N GLY A 443 -26.10 0.40 8.64
CA GLY A 443 -27.24 1.31 8.86
C GLY A 443 -27.11 2.30 10.02
N ASP A 444 -26.21 2.06 10.97
CA ASP A 444 -26.22 2.78 12.26
C ASP A 444 -25.11 3.84 12.33
N VAL A 445 -23.83 3.42 12.35
CA VAL A 445 -22.68 4.35 12.50
C VAL A 445 -22.56 5.30 11.32
N ILE A 446 -22.64 4.79 10.09
CA ILE A 446 -22.45 5.62 8.89
C ILE A 446 -23.63 6.60 8.71
N ASN A 447 -24.84 6.21 9.09
CA ASN A 447 -26.00 7.11 9.05
C ASN A 447 -25.84 8.29 10.02
N PHE A 448 -25.23 8.05 11.19
CA PHE A 448 -24.86 9.12 12.11
C PHE A 448 -23.77 10.04 11.54
N LEU A 449 -22.71 9.48 10.93
CA LEU A 449 -21.69 10.28 10.23
C LEU A 449 -22.31 11.10 9.10
N ASN A 450 -23.26 10.54 8.36
CA ASN A 450 -24.01 11.26 7.34
C ASN A 450 -24.80 12.43 7.94
N PHE A 451 -25.42 12.25 9.11
CA PHE A 451 -26.07 13.36 9.81
C PHE A 451 -25.07 14.46 10.21
N LEU A 452 -23.89 14.11 10.71
CA LEU A 452 -22.87 15.08 11.08
C LEU A 452 -22.39 15.91 9.87
N ASP A 453 -22.18 15.29 8.72
CA ASP A 453 -21.69 15.98 7.52
C ASP A 453 -22.79 16.72 6.76
N THR A 454 -23.99 16.15 6.67
CA THR A 454 -25.06 16.68 5.81
C THR A 454 -26.17 17.40 6.56
N GLY A 455 -26.21 17.31 7.89
CA GLY A 455 -27.27 17.86 8.74
C GLY A 455 -28.56 17.02 8.77
N ARG A 456 -28.58 15.85 8.11
CA ARG A 456 -29.75 14.98 8.05
C ARG A 456 -29.38 13.50 7.99
N PHE A 457 -30.18 12.66 8.64
CA PHE A 457 -30.08 11.21 8.44
C PHE A 457 -30.58 10.82 7.05
N TRP A 458 -30.22 9.63 6.58
CA TRP A 458 -30.74 9.11 5.33
C TRP A 458 -32.26 8.99 5.35
N GLU A 459 -32.87 9.43 4.26
CA GLU A 459 -34.20 9.00 3.88
C GLU A 459 -34.06 7.68 3.11
N THR A 460 -34.96 6.73 3.38
CA THR A 460 -34.87 5.40 2.80
C THR A 460 -36.14 4.99 2.07
N VAL A 461 -35.96 4.05 1.15
CA VAL A 461 -37.01 3.39 0.37
C VAL A 461 -36.75 1.89 0.34
N ASP A 462 -37.76 1.11 -0.01
CA ASP A 462 -37.55 -0.28 -0.38
C ASP A 462 -36.60 -0.34 -1.58
N CYS A 463 -35.60 -1.23 -1.51
CA CYS A 463 -34.73 -1.49 -2.64
C CYS A 463 -35.57 -2.00 -3.83
N ARG A 464 -35.21 -1.62 -5.07
CA ARG A 464 -35.93 -2.12 -6.25
C ARG A 464 -35.84 -3.65 -6.33
N ASP A 465 -36.82 -4.25 -7.01
CA ASP A 465 -36.80 -5.66 -7.35
C ASP A 465 -35.58 -6.03 -8.22
N TYR A 466 -35.08 -7.25 -8.04
CA TYR A 466 -33.98 -7.84 -8.81
C TYR A 466 -34.16 -9.37 -8.88
N PRO A 467 -33.42 -10.07 -9.78
CA PRO A 467 -33.46 -11.53 -9.85
C PRO A 467 -32.92 -12.19 -8.57
N GLU A 468 -33.80 -12.59 -7.65
CA GLU A 468 -33.42 -13.20 -6.35
C GLU A 468 -32.93 -14.65 -6.48
N ASP A 469 -33.22 -15.31 -7.60
CA ASP A 469 -32.80 -16.69 -7.90
C ASP A 469 -31.42 -16.79 -8.56
N GLU A 470 -30.76 -15.65 -8.78
CA GLU A 470 -29.42 -15.55 -9.37
C GLU A 470 -28.38 -15.12 -8.32
N PRO A 471 -27.10 -15.47 -8.51
CA PRO A 471 -26.04 -14.97 -7.62
C PRO A 471 -25.97 -13.44 -7.68
N VAL A 472 -25.78 -12.84 -6.51
CA VAL A 472 -25.44 -11.43 -6.36
C VAL A 472 -23.97 -11.27 -5.97
N VAL A 473 -23.39 -10.15 -6.36
CA VAL A 473 -22.06 -9.73 -5.88
C VAL A 473 -22.21 -9.36 -4.42
N ARG A 474 -23.10 -8.39 -4.13
CA ARG A 474 -23.50 -8.00 -2.78
C ARG A 474 -24.98 -7.64 -2.73
N LEU A 475 -25.65 -8.02 -1.65
CA LEU A 475 -27.07 -7.71 -1.46
C LEU A 475 -27.26 -6.19 -1.27
N PRO A 476 -28.25 -5.57 -1.93
CA PRO A 476 -28.50 -4.14 -1.79
C PRO A 476 -29.10 -3.77 -0.43
N GLY A 477 -28.84 -2.54 0.01
CA GLY A 477 -29.39 -1.93 1.23
C GLY A 477 -28.83 -2.48 2.54
N ALA A 478 -29.40 -2.05 3.66
CA ALA A 478 -29.16 -2.66 4.97
C ALA A 478 -30.44 -2.62 5.82
N GLU A 479 -30.49 -3.44 6.87
CA GLU A 479 -31.52 -3.23 7.89
C GLU A 479 -31.19 -1.96 8.66
N MET A 480 -32.09 -0.99 8.60
CA MET A 480 -31.89 0.31 9.20
C MET A 480 -32.47 0.32 10.60
N THR A 481 -31.70 0.81 11.57
CA THR A 481 -32.20 1.01 12.92
C THR A 481 -31.98 2.45 13.36
N THR A 482 -32.69 2.86 14.40
CA THR A 482 -32.42 4.11 15.13
C THR A 482 -31.40 3.93 16.25
N SER A 483 -30.63 2.83 16.24
CA SER A 483 -29.76 2.53 17.36
C SER A 483 -28.63 3.56 17.42
N ILE A 484 -28.47 4.18 18.58
CA ILE A 484 -27.34 5.06 18.87
C ILE A 484 -26.19 4.15 19.31
N PRO A 485 -25.03 4.14 18.63
CA PRO A 485 -23.86 3.45 19.15
C PRO A 485 -23.51 4.01 20.53
N GLY A 486 -23.43 3.16 21.56
CA GLY A 486 -23.20 3.60 22.94
C GLY A 486 -24.52 3.96 23.65
N THR A 487 -25.00 3.08 24.52
CA THR A 487 -26.29 3.25 25.17
C THR A 487 -26.28 4.39 26.21
N GLY A 488 -26.56 5.62 25.78
CA GLY A 488 -27.29 6.63 26.56
C GLY A 488 -26.49 7.59 27.46
N GLU A 489 -25.20 7.39 27.68
CA GLU A 489 -24.38 8.27 28.54
C GLU A 489 -23.02 8.68 27.93
N ASP A 490 -22.69 8.27 26.71
CA ASP A 490 -21.47 8.69 26.07
C ASP A 490 -21.62 10.09 25.38
N PRO A 491 -20.50 10.82 25.19
CA PRO A 491 -20.52 12.16 24.59
C PRO A 491 -21.12 12.21 23.19
N LEU A 492 -21.04 11.13 22.41
CA LEU A 492 -21.57 11.06 21.04
C LEU A 492 -23.09 10.98 21.07
N THR A 493 -23.64 10.14 21.95
CA THR A 493 -25.08 10.07 22.21
C THR A 493 -25.63 11.37 22.76
N ALA A 494 -24.92 12.03 23.68
CA ALA A 494 -25.34 13.33 24.22
C ALA A 494 -25.35 14.43 23.15
N LEU A 495 -24.28 14.53 22.34
CA LEU A 495 -24.21 15.46 21.21
C LEU A 495 -25.32 15.19 20.20
N LEU A 496 -25.59 13.92 19.89
CA LEU A 496 -26.66 13.54 18.98
C LEU A 496 -28.04 13.95 19.51
N LEU A 497 -28.36 13.63 20.77
CA LEU A 497 -29.63 13.99 21.40
C LEU A 497 -29.79 15.51 21.52
N GLU A 498 -28.72 16.24 21.82
CA GLU A 498 -28.72 17.71 21.84
C GLU A 498 -28.97 18.29 20.44
N THR A 499 -28.24 17.80 19.43
CA THR A 499 -28.30 18.30 18.05
C THR A 499 -29.62 17.95 17.37
N THR A 500 -30.18 16.78 17.64
CA THR A 500 -31.48 16.33 17.09
C THR A 500 -32.69 16.73 17.93
N GLY A 501 -32.48 17.37 19.08
CA GLY A 501 -33.54 17.62 20.05
C GLY A 501 -34.24 16.33 20.52
N GLY A 502 -33.52 15.20 20.50
CA GLY A 502 -34.00 13.87 20.89
C GLY A 502 -34.89 13.16 19.86
N THR A 503 -34.96 13.63 18.61
CA THR A 503 -35.80 13.03 17.56
C THR A 503 -34.96 12.26 16.55
N LEU A 504 -35.11 10.94 16.50
CA LEU A 504 -34.43 10.04 15.56
C LEU A 504 -35.41 9.49 14.49
N PRO A 505 -34.95 9.21 13.27
CA PRO A 505 -35.80 8.77 12.15
C PRO A 505 -36.28 7.33 12.31
N LEU A 506 -37.58 7.07 12.33
CA LEU A 506 -38.08 5.68 12.31
C LEU A 506 -37.97 5.08 10.91
N TYR A 507 -37.26 3.98 10.79
CA TYR A 507 -37.10 3.25 9.53
C TYR A 507 -38.10 2.10 9.38
N PRO A 508 -38.59 1.83 8.15
CA PRO A 508 -39.38 0.63 7.87
C PRO A 508 -38.61 -0.66 8.18
N PRO A 509 -39.29 -1.77 8.52
CA PRO A 509 -38.65 -3.06 8.72
C PRO A 509 -38.09 -3.63 7.40
N GLY A 510 -37.03 -4.44 7.50
CA GLY A 510 -36.37 -5.07 6.36
C GLY A 510 -35.22 -4.25 5.80
N ARG A 511 -34.61 -4.73 4.71
CA ARG A 511 -33.50 -4.02 4.06
C ARG A 511 -34.02 -2.80 3.32
N GLN A 512 -33.37 -1.68 3.53
CA GLN A 512 -33.73 -0.40 2.97
C GLN A 512 -32.57 0.16 2.16
N CYS A 513 -32.89 0.83 1.06
CA CYS A 513 -31.96 1.53 0.19
C CYS A 513 -32.10 3.04 0.38
N ASN A 514 -31.04 3.78 0.05
CA ASN A 514 -31.06 5.25 0.10
C ASN A 514 -32.06 5.80 -0.93
N SER A 515 -32.91 6.74 -0.52
CA SER A 515 -33.84 7.41 -1.43
C SER A 515 -33.14 8.42 -2.34
N ARG A 516 -32.01 8.97 -1.90
CA ARG A 516 -31.20 9.90 -2.69
C ARG A 516 -30.52 9.13 -3.81
N THR A 517 -30.63 9.65 -5.03
CA THR A 517 -30.00 9.09 -6.21
C THR A 517 -29.13 10.16 -6.92
N VAL A 518 -28.66 9.87 -8.13
CA VAL A 518 -27.88 10.79 -8.97
C VAL A 518 -28.62 12.12 -9.12
N THR A 519 -27.98 13.24 -8.75
CA THR A 519 -28.52 14.59 -8.94
C THR A 519 -28.17 15.14 -10.33
N ASP A 520 -28.63 16.35 -10.65
CA ASP A 520 -28.18 17.08 -11.84
C ASP A 520 -26.67 17.33 -11.86
N LEU A 521 -26.04 17.58 -10.70
CA LEU A 521 -24.58 17.68 -10.62
C LEU A 521 -23.89 16.31 -10.72
N GLY A 522 -24.53 15.25 -10.21
CA GLY A 522 -24.04 13.88 -10.36
C GLY A 522 -24.02 13.42 -11.81
N ASP A 523 -25.11 13.63 -12.55
CA ASP A 523 -25.18 13.34 -14.00
C ASP A 523 -24.08 14.11 -14.75
N TYR A 524 -23.92 15.40 -14.45
CA TYR A 524 -22.86 16.21 -15.03
C TYR A 524 -21.46 15.63 -14.73
N ALA A 525 -21.17 15.31 -13.47
CA ALA A 525 -19.88 14.76 -13.05
C ALA A 525 -19.56 13.42 -13.72
N LEU A 526 -20.53 12.50 -13.79
CA LEU A 526 -20.38 11.21 -14.47
C LEU A 526 -20.02 11.41 -15.94
N ARG A 527 -20.73 12.29 -16.64
CA ARG A 527 -20.46 12.60 -18.05
C ARG A 527 -19.11 13.30 -18.24
N ALA A 528 -18.73 14.19 -17.33
CA ALA A 528 -17.43 14.86 -17.35
C ALA A 528 -16.27 13.88 -17.13
N LEU A 529 -16.41 12.93 -16.20
CA LEU A 529 -15.45 11.85 -15.97
C LEU A 529 -15.31 10.92 -17.20
N MET A 530 -16.43 10.52 -17.82
CA MET A 530 -16.43 9.74 -19.06
C MET A 530 -15.77 10.50 -20.22
N LYS A 531 -16.04 11.81 -20.33
CA LYS A 531 -15.40 12.69 -21.32
C LYS A 531 -13.91 12.86 -21.04
N ARG A 532 -13.46 12.78 -19.79
CA ARG A 532 -12.04 12.80 -19.46
C ARG A 532 -11.34 11.46 -19.72
N GLY A 533 -12.09 10.37 -19.87
CA GLY A 533 -11.53 9.01 -20.00
C GLY A 533 -11.03 8.44 -18.68
N MET A 534 -11.61 8.86 -17.55
CA MET A 534 -11.28 8.31 -16.23
C MET A 534 -12.04 7.01 -15.99
N VAL A 535 -11.43 6.07 -15.27
CA VAL A 535 -12.14 4.91 -14.72
C VAL A 535 -13.12 5.40 -13.67
N ILE A 536 -14.38 5.03 -13.82
CA ILE A 536 -15.44 5.33 -12.86
C ILE A 536 -15.69 4.06 -12.05
N ASP A 537 -15.57 4.17 -10.73
CA ASP A 537 -16.01 3.12 -9.82
C ASP A 537 -17.49 3.28 -9.48
N ILE A 538 -18.22 2.18 -9.49
CA ILE A 538 -19.65 2.12 -9.17
C ILE A 538 -19.90 1.75 -7.71
N ASP A 539 -18.88 1.30 -7.00
CA ASP A 539 -18.99 0.94 -5.58
C ASP A 539 -19.35 2.19 -4.75
N HIS A 540 -19.96 1.95 -3.59
CA HIS A 540 -20.56 2.96 -2.70
C HIS A 540 -21.69 3.83 -3.27
N ALA A 541 -21.99 3.81 -4.57
CA ALA A 541 -23.16 4.48 -5.09
C ALA A 541 -24.45 3.85 -4.51
N ALA A 542 -25.48 4.66 -4.28
CA ALA A 542 -26.81 4.15 -3.93
C ALA A 542 -27.25 3.09 -4.95
N TYR A 543 -27.89 2.02 -4.49
CA TYR A 543 -28.26 0.89 -5.34
C TYR A 543 -29.01 1.31 -6.62
N HIS A 544 -29.95 2.26 -6.50
CA HIS A 544 -30.67 2.83 -7.64
C HIS A 544 -29.81 3.74 -8.52
N SER A 545 -28.84 4.45 -7.94
CA SER A 545 -27.88 5.25 -8.72
C SER A 545 -27.04 4.38 -9.64
N LYS A 546 -26.76 3.13 -9.28
CA LYS A 546 -26.03 2.20 -10.14
C LYS A 546 -26.77 1.93 -11.46
N ASP A 547 -28.10 1.84 -11.44
CA ASP A 547 -28.88 1.74 -12.69
C ASP A 547 -28.71 2.98 -13.55
N ILE A 548 -28.80 4.18 -12.95
CA ILE A 548 -28.64 5.45 -13.66
C ILE A 548 -27.23 5.60 -14.23
N MET A 549 -26.20 5.21 -13.48
CA MET A 549 -24.80 5.21 -13.92
C MET A 549 -24.62 4.32 -15.16
N LEU A 550 -25.20 3.11 -15.13
CA LEU A 550 -25.16 2.19 -16.26
C LEU A 550 -26.00 2.71 -17.45
N ASP A 551 -27.16 3.33 -17.19
CA ASP A 551 -27.98 3.96 -18.24
C ASP A 551 -27.19 5.07 -18.95
N ILE A 552 -26.51 5.96 -18.22
CA ILE A 552 -25.66 7.02 -18.78
C ILE A 552 -24.50 6.43 -19.59
N ALA A 553 -23.90 5.35 -19.11
CA ALA A 553 -22.82 4.67 -19.83
C ALA A 553 -23.28 4.04 -21.15
N GLU A 554 -24.50 3.51 -21.19
CA GLU A 554 -25.13 2.88 -22.36
C GLU A 554 -25.67 3.87 -23.39
N GLU A 555 -25.78 5.16 -23.04
CA GLU A 555 -26.06 6.22 -24.02
C GLU A 555 -24.89 6.42 -25.00
N LEU A 556 -23.68 6.00 -24.63
CA LEU A 556 -22.48 6.11 -25.45
C LEU A 556 -22.35 4.92 -26.41
N THR A 557 -21.63 5.12 -27.52
CA THR A 557 -21.36 4.05 -28.50
C THR A 557 -19.87 3.98 -28.83
N PRO A 558 -19.15 2.90 -28.44
CA PRO A 558 -19.62 1.79 -27.59
C PRO A 558 -20.03 2.25 -26.18
N SER A 559 -20.69 1.40 -25.39
CA SER A 559 -21.01 1.73 -23.99
C SER A 559 -19.72 1.95 -23.19
N TYR A 560 -19.76 2.90 -22.25
CA TYR A 560 -18.59 3.20 -21.42
C TYR A 560 -18.39 2.13 -20.33
N PRO A 561 -17.17 1.59 -20.14
CA PRO A 561 -16.93 0.59 -19.11
C PRO A 561 -16.83 1.21 -17.70
N MET A 562 -17.25 0.47 -16.68
CA MET A 562 -17.10 0.85 -15.27
C MET A 562 -16.39 -0.26 -14.48
N ALA A 563 -15.84 0.12 -13.33
CA ALA A 563 -15.25 -0.80 -12.37
C ALA A 563 -16.18 -0.97 -11.16
N SER A 564 -16.22 -2.18 -10.62
CA SER A 564 -16.57 -2.46 -9.23
C SER A 564 -15.32 -3.11 -8.63
N SER A 565 -14.61 -2.37 -7.79
CA SER A 565 -13.24 -2.72 -7.42
C SER A 565 -13.09 -3.32 -6.02
N HIS A 566 -14.07 -3.17 -5.12
CA HIS A 566 -14.02 -3.84 -3.83
C HIS A 566 -15.42 -4.17 -3.27
N ASP A 567 -15.98 -5.31 -3.72
CA ASP A 567 -17.18 -5.94 -3.13
C ASP A 567 -18.53 -5.26 -3.38
N ALA A 568 -18.60 -4.26 -4.26
CA ALA A 568 -19.87 -3.63 -4.57
C ALA A 568 -20.61 -3.06 -3.35
N HIS A 569 -19.90 -2.32 -2.48
CA HIS A 569 -20.53 -1.54 -1.41
C HIS A 569 -21.78 -0.79 -1.95
N GLY A 570 -22.89 -0.88 -1.22
CA GLY A 570 -24.21 -0.42 -1.67
C GLY A 570 -25.07 -1.44 -2.46
N GLY A 571 -24.49 -2.59 -2.84
CA GLY A 571 -25.14 -3.69 -3.57
C GLY A 571 -24.79 -3.69 -5.06
N LEU A 572 -24.75 -4.87 -5.67
CA LEU A 572 -24.65 -5.06 -7.13
C LEU A 572 -25.25 -6.42 -7.50
N THR A 573 -26.34 -6.37 -8.25
CA THR A 573 -27.17 -7.53 -8.57
C THR A 573 -26.80 -8.13 -9.93
N SER A 574 -27.29 -9.33 -10.19
CA SER A 574 -26.93 -10.10 -11.38
C SER A 574 -27.19 -9.35 -12.70
N ASP A 575 -28.31 -8.64 -12.80
CA ASP A 575 -28.64 -7.82 -13.98
C ASP A 575 -27.67 -6.66 -14.18
N GLN A 576 -27.25 -5.98 -13.10
CA GLN A 576 -26.25 -4.91 -13.18
C GLN A 576 -24.85 -5.45 -13.51
N ALA A 577 -24.47 -6.59 -12.92
CA ALA A 577 -23.22 -7.26 -13.20
C ALA A 577 -23.10 -7.67 -14.69
N VAL A 578 -24.19 -8.17 -15.28
CA VAL A 578 -24.26 -8.50 -16.71
C VAL A 578 -24.05 -7.26 -17.57
N ARG A 579 -24.76 -6.15 -17.30
CA ARG A 579 -24.62 -4.88 -18.03
C ARG A 579 -23.18 -4.35 -17.99
N MET A 580 -22.55 -4.40 -16.81
CA MET A 580 -21.14 -3.99 -16.65
C MET A 580 -20.20 -4.83 -17.53
N LEU A 581 -20.39 -6.16 -17.54
CA LEU A 581 -19.56 -7.06 -18.33
C LEU A 581 -19.77 -6.89 -19.84
N GLU A 582 -21.00 -6.62 -20.28
CA GLU A 582 -21.32 -6.30 -21.69
C GLU A 582 -20.62 -5.02 -22.17
N ALA A 583 -20.54 -3.99 -21.31
CA ALA A 583 -19.80 -2.76 -21.58
C ALA A 583 -18.26 -2.95 -21.53
N GLY A 584 -17.78 -4.13 -21.13
CA GLY A 584 -16.35 -4.41 -20.97
C GLY A 584 -15.75 -3.88 -19.68
N GLY A 585 -16.57 -3.68 -18.65
CA GLY A 585 -16.17 -3.36 -17.28
C GLY A 585 -15.59 -4.55 -16.51
N THR A 586 -15.17 -4.31 -15.27
CA THR A 586 -14.59 -5.32 -14.36
C THR A 586 -15.33 -5.35 -13.03
N ILE A 587 -15.47 -6.55 -12.44
CA ILE A 587 -16.10 -6.76 -11.14
C ILE A 587 -15.15 -7.62 -10.30
N TYR A 588 -14.39 -6.99 -9.40
CA TYR A 588 -13.47 -7.69 -8.51
C TYR A 588 -14.02 -7.66 -7.07
N PRO A 589 -13.97 -8.80 -6.35
CA PRO A 589 -14.51 -8.90 -5.01
C PRO A 589 -13.61 -8.19 -3.99
N TYR A 590 -14.13 -7.99 -2.79
CA TYR A 590 -13.27 -7.78 -1.63
C TYR A 590 -12.21 -8.89 -1.56
N LYS A 591 -11.02 -8.57 -1.07
CA LYS A 591 -10.00 -9.60 -0.87
C LYS A 591 -10.49 -10.63 0.15
N GLY A 592 -10.69 -11.84 -0.35
CA GLY A 592 -10.94 -13.04 0.44
C GLY A 592 -9.70 -13.90 0.66
N SER A 593 -9.93 -15.09 1.22
CA SER A 593 -9.00 -16.22 1.18
C SER A 593 -9.10 -16.97 -0.15
N GLY A 594 -8.23 -17.96 -0.41
CA GLY A 594 -8.30 -18.81 -1.61
C GLY A 594 -9.67 -19.44 -1.86
N VAL A 595 -10.38 -19.83 -0.80
CA VAL A 595 -11.75 -20.38 -0.87
C VAL A 595 -12.72 -19.34 -1.43
N LYS A 596 -12.69 -18.12 -0.88
CA LYS A 596 -13.56 -17.02 -1.30
C LYS A 596 -13.28 -16.57 -2.72
N HIS A 597 -12.02 -16.59 -3.14
CA HIS A 597 -11.64 -16.33 -4.52
C HIS A 597 -12.28 -17.33 -5.48
N THR A 598 -12.20 -18.62 -5.17
CA THR A 598 -12.77 -19.70 -5.99
C THR A 598 -14.30 -19.66 -6.01
N GLU A 599 -14.94 -19.39 -4.87
CA GLU A 599 -16.40 -19.16 -4.80
C GLU A 599 -16.85 -17.99 -5.68
N PHE A 600 -16.11 -16.89 -5.69
CA PHE A 600 -16.43 -15.73 -6.52
C PHE A 600 -16.18 -15.99 -8.00
N LEU A 601 -15.15 -16.78 -8.34
CA LEU A 601 -14.86 -17.17 -9.73
C LEU A 601 -16.05 -17.87 -10.40
N GLU A 602 -16.75 -18.74 -9.67
CA GLU A 602 -17.95 -19.41 -10.19
C GLU A 602 -19.11 -18.44 -10.41
N LYS A 603 -19.31 -17.45 -9.53
CA LYS A 603 -20.30 -16.39 -9.75
C LYS A 603 -19.94 -15.53 -10.96
N LEU A 604 -18.66 -15.18 -11.11
CA LEU A 604 -18.18 -14.41 -12.25
C LEU A 604 -18.42 -15.13 -13.57
N LYS A 605 -18.18 -16.45 -13.62
CA LYS A 605 -18.47 -17.28 -14.81
C LYS A 605 -19.96 -17.25 -15.17
N PHE A 606 -20.85 -17.32 -14.19
CA PHE A 606 -22.29 -17.21 -14.41
C PHE A 606 -22.67 -15.89 -15.11
N TRP A 607 -22.21 -14.74 -14.58
CA TRP A 607 -22.53 -13.44 -15.19
C TRP A 607 -21.89 -13.26 -16.57
N ARG A 608 -20.66 -13.77 -16.77
CA ARG A 608 -19.97 -13.73 -18.07
C ARG A 608 -20.67 -14.56 -19.15
N GLU A 609 -21.20 -15.73 -18.80
CA GLU A 609 -22.02 -16.54 -19.70
C GLU A 609 -23.29 -15.79 -20.11
N LYS A 610 -23.98 -15.20 -19.12
CA LYS A 610 -25.20 -14.43 -19.35
C LYS A 610 -24.98 -13.15 -20.18
N ALA A 611 -23.84 -12.49 -19.99
CA ALA A 611 -23.39 -11.32 -20.77
C ALA A 611 -22.85 -11.69 -22.17
N GLY A 612 -22.75 -12.98 -22.52
CA GLY A 612 -22.23 -13.40 -23.82
C GLY A 612 -20.73 -13.16 -24.02
N VAL A 613 -19.96 -13.03 -22.93
CA VAL A 613 -18.50 -12.77 -22.96
C VAL A 613 -17.67 -13.92 -22.41
N ALA A 614 -18.25 -15.11 -22.26
CA ALA A 614 -17.58 -16.31 -21.73
C ALA A 614 -16.29 -16.68 -22.48
N ASP A 615 -16.25 -16.48 -23.80
CA ASP A 615 -15.09 -16.78 -24.64
C ASP A 615 -13.98 -15.70 -24.62
N THR A 616 -14.17 -14.63 -23.84
CA THR A 616 -13.15 -13.59 -23.66
C THR A 616 -12.22 -13.93 -22.49
N LEU A 617 -11.18 -13.13 -22.27
CA LEU A 617 -10.24 -13.31 -21.14
C LEU A 617 -10.97 -13.36 -19.80
N LEU A 618 -10.81 -14.47 -19.07
CA LEU A 618 -11.28 -14.61 -17.68
C LEU A 618 -10.17 -14.12 -16.74
N GLY A 619 -10.38 -12.95 -16.15
CA GLY A 619 -9.52 -12.37 -15.14
C GLY A 619 -10.33 -12.03 -13.89
N LEU A 620 -9.81 -12.41 -12.72
CA LEU A 620 -10.41 -12.14 -11.42
C LEU A 620 -9.32 -11.65 -10.47
N GLY A 621 -9.29 -10.35 -10.20
CA GLY A 621 -8.41 -9.78 -9.18
C GLY A 621 -9.12 -9.71 -7.85
N TYR A 622 -8.74 -8.73 -7.04
CA TYR A 622 -9.41 -8.39 -5.80
C TYR A 622 -9.22 -6.90 -5.50
N GLY A 623 -10.04 -6.34 -4.61
CA GLY A 623 -9.75 -5.08 -3.92
C GLY A 623 -9.45 -5.37 -2.46
N ALA A 624 -8.23 -5.07 -2.00
CA ALA A 624 -7.86 -5.38 -0.61
C ALA A 624 -8.43 -4.41 0.40
N ASP A 625 -8.65 -3.15 0.00
CA ASP A 625 -9.08 -2.06 0.88
C ASP A 625 -8.16 -1.95 2.12
N ALA A 626 -6.90 -2.34 1.91
CA ALA A 626 -5.91 -2.34 2.97
C ALA A 626 -5.63 -0.89 3.37
N ASN A 627 -5.77 -0.65 4.68
CA ASN A 627 -5.77 0.65 5.35
C ASN A 627 -7.00 1.56 5.16
N GLY A 628 -8.04 1.17 4.42
CA GLY A 628 -9.30 1.94 4.29
C GLY A 628 -10.33 1.71 5.41
N PHE A 629 -9.91 1.10 6.52
CA PHE A 629 -10.78 0.65 7.63
C PHE A 629 -11.78 -0.46 7.31
N GLY A 630 -11.67 -1.11 6.16
CA GLY A 630 -12.34 -2.37 5.93
C GLY A 630 -11.55 -3.58 6.45
N GLY A 631 -12.27 -4.66 6.77
CA GLY A 631 -11.70 -5.80 7.48
C GLY A 631 -10.91 -6.75 6.57
N HIS A 632 -9.73 -7.21 7.00
CA HIS A 632 -8.92 -8.14 6.20
C HIS A 632 -9.36 -9.61 6.38
N PRO A 633 -9.17 -10.48 5.35
CA PRO A 633 -9.61 -11.86 5.40
C PRO A 633 -8.94 -12.64 6.52
N GLY A 634 -9.73 -13.46 7.21
CA GLY A 634 -9.22 -14.49 8.12
C GLY A 634 -8.63 -15.69 7.39
N PRO A 635 -8.05 -16.64 8.14
CA PRO A 635 -7.60 -17.92 7.59
C PRO A 635 -8.69 -18.66 6.80
N ARG A 636 -8.30 -19.52 5.85
CA ARG A 636 -9.23 -20.40 5.12
C ARG A 636 -10.05 -21.34 6.01
N GLY A 637 -9.55 -21.65 7.20
CA GLY A 637 -10.20 -22.52 8.18
C GLY A 637 -9.52 -23.89 8.28
N GLY A 638 -9.72 -24.57 9.41
CA GLY A 638 -8.93 -25.74 9.81
C GLY A 638 -9.16 -27.03 9.00
N ASP A 639 -10.16 -27.07 8.11
CA ASP A 639 -10.41 -28.19 7.22
C ASP A 639 -9.63 -28.09 5.88
N SER A 640 -8.96 -26.96 5.64
CA SER A 640 -8.22 -26.70 4.40
C SER A 640 -6.84 -27.38 4.42
N GLU A 641 -6.33 -27.77 3.25
CA GLU A 641 -4.93 -28.20 3.14
C GLU A 641 -4.01 -27.01 3.51
N PRO A 642 -3.11 -27.15 4.50
CA PRO A 642 -2.30 -26.04 4.98
C PRO A 642 -1.25 -25.60 3.95
N VAL A 643 -0.92 -24.32 3.95
CA VAL A 643 0.22 -23.77 3.20
C VAL A 643 1.52 -24.28 3.82
N GLU A 644 2.36 -24.94 3.02
CA GLU A 644 3.67 -25.43 3.46
C GLU A 644 4.80 -24.55 2.94
N TYR A 645 5.71 -24.15 3.83
CA TYR A 645 6.84 -23.26 3.50
C TYR A 645 8.19 -24.02 3.42
N PRO A 646 9.08 -23.63 2.49
CA PRO A 646 8.83 -22.71 1.38
C PRO A 646 8.02 -23.38 0.26
N PHE A 647 7.13 -22.63 -0.39
CA PHE A 647 6.49 -23.04 -1.64
C PHE A 647 7.16 -22.36 -2.84
N THR A 648 6.87 -22.85 -4.05
CA THR A 648 7.50 -22.38 -5.29
C THR A 648 6.44 -21.91 -6.29
N LEU A 649 6.55 -20.64 -6.70
CA LEU A 649 5.75 -20.04 -7.76
C LEU A 649 6.33 -20.35 -9.14
N PHE A 650 5.48 -20.30 -10.16
CA PHE A 650 5.83 -20.49 -11.59
C PHE A 650 6.45 -21.86 -11.93
N GLN A 651 6.23 -22.87 -11.10
CA GLN A 651 6.70 -24.23 -11.32
C GLN A 651 5.70 -25.23 -10.75
N GLY A 652 5.30 -26.23 -11.54
CA GLY A 652 4.32 -27.24 -11.14
C GLY A 652 3.32 -27.55 -12.26
N GLU A 653 2.43 -28.51 -12.04
CA GLU A 653 1.42 -28.91 -13.05
C GLU A 653 0.30 -27.87 -13.17
N GLU A 654 0.02 -27.13 -12.10
CA GLU A 654 -1.00 -26.08 -12.04
C GLU A 654 -0.54 -24.77 -12.70
N TRP A 655 0.77 -24.56 -12.81
CA TRP A 655 1.35 -23.41 -13.51
C TRP A 655 1.33 -23.64 -15.03
N GLY A 656 0.36 -23.01 -15.69
CA GLY A 656 0.14 -23.13 -17.14
C GLY A 656 1.30 -22.70 -18.04
N ALA A 657 1.16 -22.99 -19.35
CA ALA A 657 2.15 -22.66 -20.38
C ALA A 657 2.50 -21.15 -20.45
N GLN A 658 1.61 -20.26 -19.99
CA GLN A 658 1.87 -18.82 -19.95
C GLN A 658 3.04 -18.43 -19.03
N PHE A 659 3.37 -19.28 -18.04
CA PHE A 659 4.47 -19.06 -17.10
C PHE A 659 5.77 -19.75 -17.51
N ALA A 660 5.81 -20.46 -18.65
CA ALA A 660 6.92 -21.37 -19.01
C ALA A 660 8.29 -20.67 -19.15
N ASN A 661 8.32 -19.35 -19.36
CA ASN A 661 9.54 -18.56 -19.47
C ASN A 661 9.94 -17.86 -18.14
N PHE A 662 9.19 -18.08 -17.07
CA PHE A 662 9.48 -17.47 -15.77
C PHE A 662 10.43 -18.37 -14.98
N SER A 663 11.39 -17.73 -14.32
CA SER A 663 12.20 -18.45 -13.33
C SER A 663 11.33 -18.77 -12.12
N PRO A 664 11.47 -19.96 -11.51
CA PRO A 664 10.79 -20.26 -10.25
C PRO A 664 11.15 -19.25 -9.17
N VAL A 665 10.15 -18.85 -8.37
CA VAL A 665 10.33 -17.96 -7.22
C VAL A 665 9.95 -18.72 -5.96
N SER A 666 10.86 -18.80 -4.99
CA SER A 666 10.60 -19.46 -3.71
C SER A 666 10.09 -18.45 -2.70
N VAL A 667 8.94 -18.75 -2.08
CA VAL A 667 8.34 -17.93 -1.03
C VAL A 667 8.47 -18.67 0.29
N GLY A 668 9.16 -18.07 1.24
CA GLY A 668 9.34 -18.56 2.61
C GLY A 668 8.32 -17.98 3.58
N LEU A 669 8.32 -18.55 4.79
CA LEU A 669 7.52 -18.05 5.91
C LEU A 669 8.06 -16.69 6.33
N LEU A 670 7.25 -15.64 6.22
CA LEU A 670 7.63 -14.27 6.58
C LEU A 670 8.04 -14.22 8.06
N THR A 671 9.33 -13.99 8.34
CA THR A 671 9.93 -14.15 9.68
C THR A 671 10.94 -13.04 9.99
N VAL A 672 10.68 -12.26 11.04
CA VAL A 672 11.67 -11.33 11.63
C VAL A 672 12.67 -12.13 12.46
N GLN A 673 13.89 -12.28 11.96
CA GLN A 673 14.91 -13.16 12.56
C GLN A 673 15.34 -12.71 13.96
N GLU A 674 15.38 -11.40 14.19
CA GLU A 674 15.82 -10.79 15.45
C GLU A 674 14.92 -11.13 16.63
N SER A 675 13.61 -11.24 16.40
CA SER A 675 12.61 -11.53 17.43
C SER A 675 12.04 -12.95 17.35
N GLY A 676 12.15 -13.61 16.20
CA GLY A 676 11.46 -14.86 15.90
C GLY A 676 9.97 -14.70 15.57
N LYS A 677 9.47 -13.46 15.41
CA LYS A 677 8.10 -13.22 14.95
C LYS A 677 7.93 -13.76 13.54
N PHE A 678 6.86 -14.50 13.30
CA PHE A 678 6.45 -14.94 11.97
C PHE A 678 4.95 -14.73 11.76
N TRP A 679 4.51 -14.80 10.50
CA TRP A 679 3.10 -14.77 10.13
C TRP A 679 2.78 -15.94 9.19
N HIS A 680 2.08 -16.95 9.71
CA HIS A 680 1.56 -18.04 8.90
C HIS A 680 0.12 -17.73 8.46
N ILE A 681 -0.14 -17.67 7.15
CA ILE A 681 -1.46 -17.23 6.63
C ILE A 681 -2.64 -18.06 7.17
N ASP A 682 -2.48 -19.38 7.33
CA ASP A 682 -3.54 -20.23 7.91
C ASP A 682 -3.78 -20.00 9.41
N GLU A 683 -2.92 -19.25 10.10
CA GLU A 683 -3.12 -18.88 11.52
C GLU A 683 -3.69 -17.47 11.65
N VAL A 684 -3.17 -16.52 10.88
CA VAL A 684 -3.43 -15.09 11.07
C VAL A 684 -4.31 -14.46 9.99
N GLY A 685 -4.58 -15.17 8.89
CA GLY A 685 -5.20 -14.60 7.69
C GLY A 685 -4.28 -13.57 7.05
N MET A 686 -4.84 -12.50 6.48
CA MET A 686 -4.05 -11.36 6.01
C MET A 686 -3.83 -10.35 7.13
N ALA A 687 -2.85 -10.63 8.00
CA ALA A 687 -2.45 -9.72 9.08
C ALA A 687 -1.71 -8.47 8.56
N ASN A 688 -0.96 -8.60 7.48
CA ASN A 688 -0.35 -7.49 6.74
C ASN A 688 -0.37 -7.82 5.24
N TYR A 689 -0.17 -6.80 4.40
CA TYR A 689 -0.24 -6.93 2.95
C TYR A 689 0.80 -7.90 2.37
N GLY A 690 1.87 -8.18 3.10
CA GLY A 690 2.91 -9.10 2.69
C GLY A 690 2.34 -10.49 2.44
N LEU A 691 1.26 -10.85 3.14
CA LEU A 691 0.61 -12.15 3.04
C LEU A 691 -0.19 -12.38 1.76
N VAL A 692 -0.26 -11.37 0.88
CA VAL A 692 -0.75 -11.54 -0.49
C VAL A 692 0.08 -12.57 -1.26
N ALA A 693 1.38 -12.71 -0.98
CA ALA A 693 2.20 -13.73 -1.62
C ALA A 693 1.76 -15.16 -1.25
N ASP A 694 1.30 -15.39 -0.01
CA ASP A 694 0.79 -16.71 0.43
C ASP A 694 -0.65 -16.93 -0.04
N PHE A 695 -1.43 -15.87 -0.22
CA PHE A 695 -2.74 -15.95 -0.88
C PHE A 695 -2.64 -16.54 -2.30
N VAL A 696 -1.55 -16.30 -3.04
CA VAL A 696 -1.32 -16.95 -4.35
C VAL A 696 -1.28 -18.48 -4.18
N GLU A 697 -0.66 -18.96 -3.12
CA GLU A 697 -0.61 -20.40 -2.81
C GLU A 697 -1.97 -20.92 -2.34
N GLU A 698 -2.71 -20.14 -1.54
CA GLU A 698 -4.10 -20.48 -1.23
C GLU A 698 -4.96 -20.65 -2.49
N VAL A 699 -4.83 -19.74 -3.48
CA VAL A 699 -5.55 -19.84 -4.75
C VAL A 699 -5.13 -21.09 -5.54
N ARG A 700 -3.85 -21.47 -5.50
CA ARG A 700 -3.38 -22.73 -6.12
C ARG A 700 -4.02 -23.94 -5.42
N LEU A 701 -4.02 -23.98 -4.10
CA LEU A 701 -4.55 -25.10 -3.32
C LEU A 701 -6.06 -25.27 -3.52
N GLU A 702 -6.81 -24.17 -3.57
CA GLU A 702 -8.28 -24.21 -3.66
C GLU A 702 -8.80 -24.26 -5.11
N GLY A 703 -8.21 -23.46 -6.00
CA GLY A 703 -8.69 -23.27 -7.38
C GLY A 703 -7.81 -23.91 -8.46
N GLY A 704 -6.64 -24.46 -8.09
CA GLY A 704 -5.71 -25.09 -9.01
C GLY A 704 -5.31 -24.17 -10.17
N LYS A 705 -5.20 -24.77 -11.36
CA LYS A 705 -4.83 -24.06 -12.59
C LYS A 705 -5.82 -22.97 -12.99
N GLU A 706 -7.13 -23.22 -12.89
CA GLU A 706 -8.15 -22.25 -13.30
C GLU A 706 -8.13 -21.01 -12.39
N GLY A 707 -8.03 -21.22 -11.07
CA GLY A 707 -7.88 -20.14 -10.09
C GLY A 707 -6.62 -19.31 -10.33
N LEU A 708 -5.46 -19.97 -10.52
CA LEU A 708 -4.21 -19.26 -10.84
C LEU A 708 -4.28 -18.49 -12.16
N ASP A 709 -4.81 -19.09 -13.23
CA ASP A 709 -4.94 -18.40 -14.52
C ASP A 709 -5.88 -17.20 -14.39
N ALA A 710 -7.03 -17.34 -13.71
CA ALA A 710 -7.95 -16.23 -13.49
C ALA A 710 -7.31 -15.10 -12.67
N LEU A 711 -6.59 -15.43 -11.60
CA LEU A 711 -5.86 -14.45 -10.80
C LEU A 711 -4.80 -13.72 -11.64
N PHE A 712 -3.95 -14.44 -12.36
CA PHE A 712 -2.86 -13.86 -13.16
C PHE A 712 -3.29 -13.24 -14.49
N ASN A 713 -4.56 -13.38 -14.89
CA ASN A 713 -5.15 -12.63 -16.00
C ASN A 713 -5.76 -11.30 -15.55
N SER A 714 -5.89 -11.06 -14.24
CA SER A 714 -6.64 -9.91 -13.72
C SER A 714 -5.98 -8.55 -13.98
N ALA A 715 -4.64 -8.48 -14.09
CA ALA A 715 -3.98 -7.25 -14.51
C ALA A 715 -4.32 -6.88 -15.96
N GLU A 716 -4.31 -7.85 -16.89
CA GLU A 716 -4.76 -7.62 -18.27
C GLU A 716 -6.25 -7.27 -18.33
N GLY A 717 -7.08 -7.91 -17.50
CA GLY A 717 -8.50 -7.60 -17.38
C GLY A 717 -8.75 -6.12 -17.02
N TYR A 718 -8.07 -5.62 -15.99
CA TYR A 718 -8.18 -4.22 -15.58
C TYR A 718 -7.61 -3.26 -16.63
N VAL A 719 -6.41 -3.53 -17.16
CA VAL A 719 -5.79 -2.63 -18.17
C VAL A 719 -6.64 -2.54 -19.43
N ARG A 720 -7.25 -3.64 -19.91
CA ARG A 720 -8.19 -3.58 -21.06
C ARG A 720 -9.42 -2.75 -20.80
N MET A 721 -9.97 -2.81 -19.59
CA MET A 721 -11.08 -1.97 -19.17
C MET A 721 -10.65 -0.50 -19.16
N TRP A 722 -9.47 -0.22 -18.60
CA TRP A 722 -8.90 1.13 -18.57
C TRP A 722 -8.61 1.67 -19.98
N GLU A 723 -8.09 0.86 -20.90
CA GLU A 723 -7.92 1.24 -22.32
C GLU A 723 -9.22 1.66 -22.98
N ARG A 724 -10.31 0.94 -22.72
CA ARG A 724 -11.64 1.26 -23.25
C ARG A 724 -12.18 2.57 -22.69
N ALA A 725 -11.93 2.86 -21.41
CA ALA A 725 -12.29 4.13 -20.79
C ALA A 725 -11.42 5.29 -21.34
N TYR A 726 -10.10 5.10 -21.33
CA TYR A 726 -9.11 6.11 -21.67
C TYR A 726 -9.16 6.53 -23.14
N HIS A 727 -9.36 5.57 -24.05
CA HIS A 727 -9.48 5.79 -25.50
C HIS A 727 -10.92 5.82 -26.00
N HIS A 728 -11.88 5.99 -25.10
CA HIS A 728 -13.28 6.02 -25.48
C HIS A 728 -13.51 7.12 -26.53
N PRO A 729 -14.32 6.93 -27.59
CA PRO A 729 -14.51 7.97 -28.63
C PRO A 729 -15.08 9.30 -28.13
N SER A 730 -15.74 9.30 -26.98
CA SER A 730 -16.21 10.52 -26.30
C SER A 730 -15.14 11.20 -25.45
N SER A 731 -13.97 10.57 -25.28
CA SER A 731 -12.90 11.06 -24.41
C SER A 731 -12.06 12.13 -25.11
N ASP A 732 -11.61 13.13 -24.36
CA ASP A 732 -10.74 14.19 -24.87
C ASP A 732 -9.32 13.69 -25.21
N ASN A 733 -8.95 12.49 -24.77
CA ASN A 733 -7.63 11.87 -25.03
C ASN A 733 -7.56 11.15 -26.39
N ALA A 734 -8.69 10.97 -27.09
CA ALA A 734 -8.77 10.18 -28.33
C ALA A 734 -8.21 10.90 -29.59
N GLN A 735 -7.20 11.77 -29.46
CA GLN A 735 -6.55 12.50 -30.57
C GLN A 735 -5.16 11.97 -30.94
#